data_AF-A0A6N8JB20-F1
#
_entry.id   AF-A0A6N8JB20-F1
#
_cell.length_a   1.000
_cell.length_b   1.000
_cell.length_c   1.000
_cell.angle_alpha   90.00
_cell.angle_beta   90.00
_cell.angle_gamma   90.00
#
_symmetry.space_group_name_H-M   'P 1'
#
loop_
_entity.id
_entity.type
_entity.pdbx_description
1 polymer ?
#
loop_
_entity_poly.entity_id
_entity_poly.type
_entity_poly.pdbx_seq_one_letter_code
_entity_poly.pdbx_strand_id
1 'polypeptide(L)'
;MKRITTCIMLFFSLYTYAQKKPLDHSVYDSWQNTGSKIISNNGQWVAYTITPQEGDATLIVYNSKTQLAIPRGYNPVITKDNQYLVFAIKPPFAVTRQAKIRKKKAAEMPKDSLGIITLSSEAIWKTAAVRSFKTPEKGSGVIAYLEEKPQYDSTSGTLVIMYPNAADTVKDVQDYIFSKPGNKLLIATKTDVQLWDVAAHKADTISRGTATRKQFAFDEEGRQAAWYSTRDSIKQLYYYAQDTGKIIVKKDVSPDGKVWFSRNGERLFFGTAPATAPKDTNIVDFEVAKVDIWNYKDDYLQPMQLKNADKELKRNYLAVYYPAKDKFIQLADKDMENVIPADEGNSYYALGYTDKGERVSMQWTGHTLKTSYLINLNDGTRKPVKEHLDSTSVISPEGKYILWYDVQQKHWFTYENATGITRNISALIPTAMYEEDDDHPDAPGPYGVAAWEAKDKFVYIYDRYDIWKIDPAGKSAPATITEGRKNRLRFRYISPDKEERYILSGQPLLLEAFNEVTKENGLYLNKKKIMMGPFTINAPVKAKNADVYIYTKGSYLLSPDIYLNNNFKKEIQLSHINPQQQQYNWGTVELFKWTAYDGKQAEGILYKPEDFDSTKKYPVILYFYEKLTEEMYAYVPPAPTPSRLNISFFVSRGYLVLAPDITYENGHPGKSAYNYIVSGARALAKNSWADSLHMGIQGQSWGGYQVAYLITQTNLFKAAWAGAPVANMTSAYGGIRWETGMNRQFQYERSQSRIGATLWDKPELYIENSPLFHLPNVNTPVAIMSNDADGAVPWYQGIELFTGLRRLGKPVWLLNYNNEAHNLILRQNRKDIQRREQQFFDHFLKDAPAPEWMETGVPATEKGKNWGW
;
A
#
# COMPACT_ATOMS: atom_id res chain seq x y z
N MET A 1 -19.41 -42.34 79.79
CA MET A 1 -18.67 -41.19 79.21
C MET A 1 -19.05 -41.06 77.74
N LYS A 2 -19.41 -39.83 77.32
CA LYS A 2 -19.98 -39.47 76.00
C LYS A 2 -18.98 -39.68 74.85
N ARG A 3 -19.45 -40.18 73.70
CA ARG A 3 -18.73 -40.10 72.41
C ARG A 3 -19.31 -38.93 71.60
N ILE A 4 -18.44 -38.02 71.17
CA ILE A 4 -18.75 -36.85 70.36
C ILE A 4 -18.37 -37.16 68.92
N THR A 5 -19.31 -36.99 67.99
CA THR A 5 -19.11 -37.08 66.55
C THR A 5 -18.99 -35.67 65.99
N THR A 6 -17.84 -35.32 65.40
CA THR A 6 -17.58 -34.02 64.78
C THR A 6 -17.83 -34.12 63.27
N CYS A 7 -18.79 -33.36 62.75
CA CYS A 7 -18.99 -33.16 61.32
C CYS A 7 -18.06 -32.04 60.80
N ILE A 8 -17.35 -32.30 59.70
CA ILE A 8 -16.54 -31.31 58.97
C ILE A 8 -17.31 -30.92 57.70
N MET A 9 -17.70 -29.65 57.57
CA MET A 9 -18.20 -29.08 56.32
C MET A 9 -17.03 -28.64 55.43
N LEU A 10 -16.99 -29.13 54.19
CA LEU A 10 -16.11 -28.67 53.13
C LEU A 10 -16.80 -27.55 52.32
N PHE A 11 -16.25 -26.35 52.36
CA PHE A 11 -16.63 -25.25 51.46
C PHE A 11 -15.97 -25.46 50.09
N PHE A 12 -16.78 -25.75 49.06
CA PHE A 12 -16.35 -25.65 47.65
C PHE A 12 -16.50 -24.19 47.20
N SER A 13 -15.39 -23.52 46.94
CA SER A 13 -15.35 -22.23 46.24
C SER A 13 -15.55 -22.46 44.74
N LEU A 14 -16.77 -22.19 44.26
CA LEU A 14 -17.11 -22.12 42.84
C LEU A 14 -16.52 -20.84 42.23
N TYR A 15 -15.54 -20.97 41.35
CA TYR A 15 -15.09 -19.88 40.48
C TYR A 15 -16.07 -19.74 39.31
N THR A 16 -16.96 -18.75 39.35
CA THR A 16 -17.77 -18.36 38.19
C THR A 16 -16.92 -17.47 37.27
N TYR A 17 -16.46 -18.00 36.13
CA TYR A 17 -15.89 -17.15 35.08
C TYR A 17 -17.02 -16.34 34.45
N ALA A 18 -16.90 -15.01 34.46
CA ALA A 18 -17.85 -14.14 33.76
C ALA A 18 -17.78 -14.40 32.24
N GLN A 19 -18.94 -14.59 31.61
CA GLN A 19 -19.02 -14.77 30.16
C GLN A 19 -18.51 -13.51 29.45
N LYS A 20 -17.58 -13.69 28.52
CA LYS A 20 -17.05 -12.58 27.71
C LYS A 20 -18.17 -12.00 26.85
N LYS A 21 -18.16 -10.68 26.65
CA LYS A 21 -19.22 -9.99 25.90
C LYS A 21 -18.98 -10.03 24.39
N PRO A 22 -20.02 -10.02 23.55
CA PRO A 22 -19.84 -9.85 22.11
C PRO A 22 -19.30 -8.45 21.78
N LEU A 23 -18.60 -8.31 20.67
CA LEU A 23 -18.20 -7.02 20.10
C LEU A 23 -19.46 -6.22 19.68
N ASP A 24 -19.38 -4.91 19.86
CA ASP A 24 -20.36 -3.93 19.39
C ASP A 24 -19.64 -2.78 18.67
N HIS A 25 -20.39 -1.87 18.03
CA HIS A 25 -19.80 -0.78 17.25
C HIS A 25 -19.04 0.27 18.07
N SER A 26 -19.18 0.29 19.41
CA SER A 26 -18.49 1.26 20.28
C SER A 26 -16.99 1.00 20.39
N VAL A 27 -16.55 -0.24 20.15
CA VAL A 27 -15.15 -0.66 20.33
C VAL A 27 -14.19 -0.05 19.30
N TYR A 28 -14.72 0.34 18.13
CA TYR A 28 -13.93 0.73 16.97
C TYR A 28 -12.96 1.87 17.27
N ASP A 29 -13.41 2.93 17.92
CA ASP A 29 -12.64 4.16 18.07
C ASP A 29 -11.40 3.94 18.95
N SER A 30 -11.56 3.14 20.00
CA SER A 30 -10.49 2.81 20.95
C SER A 30 -9.53 1.73 20.48
N TRP A 31 -9.89 0.93 19.46
CA TRP A 31 -9.03 -0.18 19.03
C TRP A 31 -7.72 0.35 18.46
N GLN A 32 -6.61 -0.20 18.92
CA GLN A 32 -5.27 0.31 18.65
C GLN A 32 -4.58 -0.50 17.56
N ASN A 33 -3.65 0.16 16.86
CA ASN A 33 -2.66 -0.48 16.00
C ASN A 33 -1.26 0.01 16.37
N THR A 34 -0.24 -0.75 15.96
CA THR A 34 1.14 -0.30 15.96
C THR A 34 1.45 0.41 14.64
N GLY A 35 2.07 1.58 14.71
CA GLY A 35 2.43 2.41 13.55
C GLY A 35 3.91 2.38 13.21
N SER A 36 4.48 3.53 12.85
CA SER A 36 5.92 3.70 12.57
C SER A 36 6.76 3.10 13.69
N LYS A 37 7.83 2.40 13.33
CA LYS A 37 8.82 1.81 14.24
C LYS A 37 10.24 2.03 13.73
N ILE A 38 11.15 2.39 14.62
CA ILE A 38 12.57 2.62 14.34
C ILE A 38 13.43 2.07 15.49
N ILE A 39 14.68 1.75 15.18
CA ILE A 39 15.69 1.31 16.13
C ILE A 39 16.97 2.13 15.92
N SER A 40 17.67 2.48 17.01
CA SER A 40 18.94 3.19 16.96
C SER A 40 20.02 2.33 16.29
N ASN A 41 21.08 2.98 15.76
CA ASN A 41 22.16 2.26 15.08
C ASN A 41 22.83 1.22 16.00
N ASN A 42 22.95 1.53 17.30
CA ASN A 42 23.54 0.63 18.29
C ASN A 42 22.55 -0.40 18.89
N GLY A 43 21.27 -0.38 18.47
CA GLY A 43 20.24 -1.31 18.93
C GLY A 43 19.73 -1.10 20.35
N GLN A 44 20.13 -0.03 21.04
CA GLN A 44 19.78 0.23 22.44
C GLN A 44 18.44 0.95 22.62
N TRP A 45 17.99 1.69 21.60
CA TRP A 45 16.76 2.48 21.64
C TRP A 45 15.82 2.05 20.54
N VAL A 46 14.57 1.86 20.91
CA VAL A 46 13.47 1.59 19.97
C VAL A 46 12.42 2.67 20.16
N ALA A 47 11.88 3.18 19.07
CA ALA A 47 10.73 4.07 19.13
C ALA A 47 9.64 3.60 18.19
N TYR A 48 8.40 3.54 18.69
CA TYR A 48 7.25 3.12 17.91
C TYR A 48 5.98 3.82 18.33
N THR A 49 4.99 3.89 17.45
CA THR A 49 3.71 4.55 17.73
C THR A 49 2.60 3.54 18.01
N ILE A 50 1.73 3.83 18.98
CA ILE A 50 0.47 3.14 19.23
C ILE A 50 -0.65 4.12 18.88
N THR A 51 -1.49 3.77 17.92
CA THR A 51 -2.52 4.68 17.39
C THR A 51 -3.91 4.06 17.56
N PRO A 52 -4.83 4.69 18.30
CA PRO A 52 -6.24 4.30 18.24
C PRO A 52 -6.82 4.63 16.86
N GLN A 53 -7.88 3.93 16.43
CA GLN A 53 -8.52 4.26 15.15
C GLN A 53 -9.06 5.69 15.12
N GLU A 54 -9.50 6.23 16.26
CA GLU A 54 -9.87 7.63 16.40
C GLU A 54 -9.41 8.17 17.76
N GLY A 55 -8.53 9.16 17.74
CA GLY A 55 -8.00 9.79 18.95
C GLY A 55 -6.54 10.21 18.82
N ASP A 56 -5.93 10.43 19.98
CA ASP A 56 -4.52 10.81 20.07
C ASP A 56 -3.63 9.55 20.11
N ALA A 57 -2.67 9.46 19.17
CA ALA A 57 -1.65 8.42 19.19
C ALA A 57 -0.64 8.65 20.34
N THR A 58 0.09 7.61 20.71
CA THR A 58 1.19 7.70 21.68
C THR A 58 2.48 7.20 21.05
N LEU A 59 3.55 7.98 21.13
CA LEU A 59 4.90 7.53 20.80
C LEU A 59 5.50 6.86 22.03
N ILE A 60 5.91 5.62 21.89
CA ILE A 60 6.67 4.88 22.90
C ILE A 60 8.14 4.95 22.54
N VAL A 61 8.98 5.30 23.52
CA VAL A 61 10.44 5.25 23.42
C VAL A 61 10.94 4.28 24.48
N TYR A 62 11.64 3.24 24.05
CA TYR A 62 12.05 2.12 24.88
C TYR A 62 13.57 1.94 24.84
N ASN A 63 14.16 1.64 26.00
CA ASN A 63 15.46 1.00 26.16
C ASN A 63 15.37 -0.15 27.19
N SER A 64 16.47 -0.85 27.47
CA SER A 64 16.45 -2.00 28.39
C SER A 64 16.14 -1.68 29.87
N LYS A 65 16.09 -0.41 30.25
CA LYS A 65 15.87 0.09 31.62
C LYS A 65 14.57 0.89 31.76
N THR A 66 14.15 1.61 30.72
CA THR A 66 13.05 2.59 30.77
C THR A 66 12.15 2.50 29.54
N GLN A 67 10.90 2.91 29.72
CA GLN A 67 9.92 3.06 28.66
C GLN A 67 9.16 4.37 28.88
N LEU A 68 9.30 5.32 27.94
CA LEU A 68 8.64 6.62 27.97
C LEU A 68 7.44 6.59 27.01
N ALA A 69 6.28 7.03 27.52
CA ALA A 69 5.08 7.23 26.72
C ALA A 69 4.87 8.72 26.46
N ILE A 70 4.84 9.12 25.19
CA ILE A 70 4.77 10.52 24.78
C ILE A 70 3.45 10.75 24.04
N PRO A 71 2.47 11.38 24.68
CA PRO A 71 1.17 11.65 24.06
C PRO A 71 1.32 12.50 22.80
N ARG A 72 0.63 12.08 21.73
CA ARG A 72 0.54 12.75 20.42
C ARG A 72 1.85 12.80 19.63
N GLY A 73 2.91 12.14 20.11
CA GLY A 73 4.18 12.02 19.39
C GLY A 73 4.04 11.16 18.12
N TYR A 74 4.68 11.57 17.03
CA TYR A 74 4.71 10.84 15.76
C TYR A 74 5.94 11.24 14.93
N ASN A 75 6.18 10.52 13.83
CA ASN A 75 7.35 10.70 12.96
C ASN A 75 8.69 10.74 13.72
N PRO A 76 9.00 9.74 14.57
CA PRO A 76 10.27 9.74 15.30
C PRO A 76 11.46 9.54 14.35
N VAL A 77 12.57 10.20 14.67
CA VAL A 77 13.88 10.04 14.02
C VAL A 77 14.93 9.94 15.12
N ILE A 78 15.77 8.91 15.08
CA ILE A 78 16.94 8.79 15.97
C ILE A 78 18.16 9.29 15.18
N THR A 79 18.91 10.24 15.74
CA THR A 79 20.11 10.77 15.10
C THR A 79 21.19 9.69 14.96
N LYS A 80 22.07 9.80 13.96
CA LYS A 80 23.03 8.73 13.63
C LYS A 80 24.01 8.39 14.77
N ASP A 81 24.34 9.36 15.61
CA ASP A 81 25.16 9.20 16.81
C ASP A 81 24.40 8.60 18.02
N ASN A 82 23.09 8.38 17.88
CA ASN A 82 22.21 7.94 18.96
C ASN A 82 22.17 8.93 20.15
N GLN A 83 22.43 10.21 19.92
CA GLN A 83 22.34 11.24 20.97
C GLN A 83 20.91 11.74 21.17
N TYR A 84 20.16 11.93 20.08
CA TYR A 84 18.82 12.52 20.13
C TYR A 84 17.78 11.62 19.47
N LEU A 85 16.57 11.66 20.02
CA LEU A 85 15.35 11.27 19.33
C LEU A 85 14.49 12.52 19.10
N VAL A 86 14.16 12.79 17.84
CA VAL A 86 13.40 13.96 17.40
C VAL A 86 12.07 13.50 16.83
N PHE A 87 10.98 14.16 17.20
CA PHE A 87 9.63 13.77 16.80
C PHE A 87 8.69 14.97 16.78
N ALA A 88 7.65 14.90 15.94
CA ALA A 88 6.58 15.89 15.94
C ALA A 88 5.50 15.49 16.96
N ILE A 89 4.75 16.46 17.46
CA ILE A 89 3.66 16.30 18.43
C ILE A 89 2.42 16.95 17.84
N LYS A 90 1.39 16.15 17.57
CA LYS A 90 0.12 16.68 17.05
C LYS A 90 -0.61 17.52 18.10
N PRO A 91 -1.38 18.55 17.70
CA PRO A 91 -2.36 19.15 18.59
C PRO A 91 -3.40 18.10 19.04
N PRO A 92 -4.03 18.26 20.23
CA PRO A 92 -4.99 17.28 20.71
C PRO A 92 -6.13 17.06 19.71
N PHE A 93 -6.52 15.80 19.51
CA PHE A 93 -7.56 15.42 18.56
C PHE A 93 -8.86 16.21 18.79
N ALA A 94 -9.29 16.32 20.05
CA ALA A 94 -10.50 17.05 20.42
C ALA A 94 -10.44 18.53 20.02
N VAL A 95 -9.30 19.19 20.19
CA VAL A 95 -9.12 20.60 19.83
C VAL A 95 -9.15 20.77 18.31
N THR A 96 -8.46 19.89 17.58
CA THR A 96 -8.46 19.88 16.11
C THR A 96 -9.86 19.62 15.55
N ARG A 97 -10.60 18.69 16.15
CA ARG A 97 -12.00 18.38 15.80
C ARG A 97 -12.91 19.58 16.03
N GLN A 98 -12.81 20.25 17.19
CA GLN A 98 -13.59 21.46 17.47
C GLN A 98 -13.24 22.62 16.52
N ALA A 99 -11.97 22.79 16.16
CA ALA A 99 -11.56 23.77 15.16
C ALA A 99 -12.21 23.50 13.78
N LYS A 100 -12.27 22.24 13.35
CA LYS A 100 -12.95 21.82 12.12
C LYS A 100 -14.47 22.06 12.18
N ILE A 101 -15.11 21.72 13.30
CA ILE A 101 -16.55 21.98 13.52
C ILE A 101 -16.86 23.48 13.41
N ARG A 102 -15.98 24.34 13.96
CA ARG A 102 -16.07 25.80 13.86
C ARG A 102 -15.61 26.37 12.51
N LYS A 103 -15.24 25.52 11.53
CA LYS A 103 -14.76 25.90 10.19
C LYS A 103 -13.63 26.92 10.21
N LYS A 104 -12.69 26.78 11.16
CA LYS A 104 -11.52 27.66 11.27
C LYS A 104 -10.67 27.64 9.99
N LYS A 105 -10.07 28.78 9.64
CA LYS A 105 -9.16 28.89 8.49
C LYS A 105 -7.85 28.14 8.78
N ALA A 106 -7.11 27.76 7.74
CA ALA A 106 -5.85 27.02 7.88
C ALA A 106 -4.81 27.71 8.80
N ALA A 107 -4.76 29.05 8.80
CA ALA A 107 -3.89 29.83 9.69
C ALA A 107 -4.29 29.76 11.18
N GLU A 108 -5.55 29.45 11.47
CA GLU A 108 -6.12 29.38 12.83
C GLU A 108 -6.24 27.94 13.34
N MET A 109 -5.86 26.96 12.50
CA MET A 109 -5.80 25.56 12.89
C MET A 109 -4.69 25.36 13.93
N PRO A 110 -4.93 24.57 14.98
CA PRO A 110 -3.88 24.16 15.91
C PRO A 110 -2.68 23.60 15.16
N LYS A 111 -1.47 24.00 15.58
CA LYS A 111 -0.21 23.65 14.92
C LYS A 111 0.49 22.50 15.64
N ASP A 112 1.28 21.76 14.87
CA ASP A 112 2.15 20.75 15.43
C ASP A 112 3.27 21.41 16.27
N SER A 113 3.81 20.66 17.21
CA SER A 113 4.95 21.03 18.04
C SER A 113 6.09 20.04 17.81
N LEU A 114 7.30 20.37 18.24
CA LEU A 114 8.46 19.47 18.17
C LEU A 114 8.80 18.97 19.57
N GLY A 115 9.21 17.71 19.67
CA GLY A 115 9.86 17.14 20.84
C GLY A 115 11.26 16.63 20.49
N ILE A 116 12.21 16.84 21.40
CA ILE A 116 13.58 16.34 21.32
C ILE A 116 13.92 15.66 22.64
N ILE A 117 14.33 14.38 22.59
CA ILE A 117 14.82 13.64 23.75
C ILE A 117 16.33 13.50 23.64
N THR A 118 17.05 13.93 24.68
CA THR A 118 18.45 13.56 24.85
C THR A 118 18.50 12.15 25.40
N LEU A 119 18.97 11.18 24.62
CA LEU A 119 18.86 9.75 24.95
C LEU A 119 19.71 9.36 26.16
N SER A 120 20.85 10.01 26.42
CA SER A 120 21.69 9.69 27.58
C SER A 120 21.08 10.09 28.93
N SER A 121 20.28 11.16 28.99
CA SER A 121 19.67 11.69 30.21
C SER A 121 18.14 11.55 30.27
N GLU A 122 17.53 11.13 29.17
CA GLU A 122 16.07 11.08 28.96
C GLU A 122 15.36 12.44 29.09
N ALA A 123 16.11 13.55 29.07
CA ALA A 123 15.57 14.90 29.13
C ALA A 123 14.77 15.22 27.86
N ILE A 124 13.56 15.76 28.03
CA ILE A 124 12.64 16.09 26.93
C ILE A 124 12.51 17.61 26.77
N TRP A 125 12.83 18.10 25.59
CA TRP A 125 12.65 19.50 25.17
C TRP A 125 11.46 19.59 24.22
N LYS A 126 10.63 20.63 24.36
CA LYS A 126 9.49 20.87 23.48
C LYS A 126 9.47 22.30 23.00
N THR A 127 9.20 22.50 21.72
CA THR A 127 8.92 23.82 21.13
C THR A 127 7.61 23.77 20.35
N ALA A 128 6.82 24.85 20.45
CA ALA A 128 5.49 24.93 19.85
C ALA A 128 5.56 25.48 18.42
N ALA A 129 4.48 25.26 17.65
CA ALA A 129 4.30 25.84 16.31
C ALA A 129 5.46 25.54 15.33
N VAL A 130 5.87 24.27 15.27
CA VAL A 130 6.90 23.81 14.33
C VAL A 130 6.25 23.23 13.09
N ARG A 131 6.62 23.76 11.92
CA ARG A 131 6.12 23.35 10.61
C ARG A 131 6.81 22.09 10.10
N SER A 132 8.12 22.00 10.32
CA SER A 132 8.96 20.90 9.87
C SER A 132 10.25 20.83 10.68
N PHE A 133 10.84 19.64 10.76
CA PHE A 133 12.20 19.43 11.26
C PHE A 133 12.97 18.52 10.30
N LYS A 134 14.30 18.63 10.30
CA LYS A 134 15.22 17.78 9.54
C LYS A 134 16.44 17.47 10.42
N THR A 135 17.01 16.29 10.22
CA THR A 135 18.30 15.87 10.78
C THR A 135 19.21 15.45 9.64
N PRO A 136 20.54 15.55 9.78
CA PRO A 136 21.47 14.99 8.81
C PRO A 136 21.25 13.49 8.59
N GLU A 137 21.49 13.02 7.35
CA GLU A 137 21.36 11.60 7.01
C GLU A 137 22.53 10.79 7.57
N LYS A 138 23.75 11.31 7.52
CA LYS A 138 24.99 10.66 7.98
C LYS A 138 25.67 11.41 9.12
N GLY A 139 25.41 12.71 9.24
CA GLY A 139 25.93 13.58 10.28
C GLY A 139 25.25 13.41 11.64
N SER A 140 25.75 14.18 12.60
CA SER A 140 25.36 14.07 14.01
C SER A 140 25.51 15.42 14.72
N GLY A 141 24.92 15.56 15.91
CA GLY A 141 25.07 16.77 16.74
C GLY A 141 24.34 18.04 16.26
N VAL A 142 23.56 18.00 15.18
CA VAL A 142 22.77 19.16 14.71
C VAL A 142 21.34 18.76 14.33
N ILE A 143 20.37 19.60 14.69
CA ILE A 143 18.96 19.47 14.33
C ILE A 143 18.49 20.83 13.79
N ALA A 144 17.73 20.85 12.70
CA ALA A 144 17.15 22.10 12.21
C ALA A 144 15.64 22.01 12.07
N TYR A 145 14.93 23.00 12.59
CA TYR A 145 13.47 23.04 12.56
C TYR A 145 12.95 24.44 12.24
N LEU A 146 11.83 24.49 11.53
CA LEU A 146 11.22 25.72 11.06
C LEU A 146 9.99 26.06 11.90
N GLU A 147 10.09 27.12 12.69
CA GLU A 147 8.98 27.67 13.46
C GLU A 147 8.06 28.51 12.57
N GLU A 148 6.75 28.41 12.77
CA GLU A 148 5.78 29.31 12.14
C GLU A 148 5.68 30.62 12.94
N LYS A 149 5.63 31.76 12.22
CA LYS A 149 5.34 33.04 12.87
C LYS A 149 3.87 33.07 13.32
N PRO A 150 3.57 33.54 14.55
CA PRO A 150 2.20 33.90 14.90
C PRO A 150 1.76 35.06 13.99
N GLN A 151 0.61 34.93 13.33
CA GLN A 151 -0.02 35.86 12.38
C GLN A 151 0.43 35.80 10.89
N TYR A 152 -0.54 35.36 10.07
CA TYR A 152 -0.78 35.55 8.63
C TYR A 152 0.26 35.18 7.56
N ASP A 153 1.55 35.02 7.85
CA ASP A 153 2.50 34.58 6.82
C ASP A 153 2.78 33.07 6.86
N SER A 154 2.02 32.30 6.08
CA SER A 154 2.26 30.85 5.92
C SER A 154 3.42 30.50 5.01
N THR A 155 4.09 31.48 4.38
CA THR A 155 5.08 31.23 3.32
C THR A 155 6.53 31.20 3.82
N SER A 156 6.79 31.70 5.04
CA SER A 156 8.11 31.68 5.65
C SER A 156 8.05 31.54 7.17
N GLY A 157 9.17 31.24 7.81
CA GLY A 157 9.29 31.05 9.26
C GLY A 157 10.64 31.48 9.81
N THR A 158 10.87 31.19 11.09
CA THR A 158 12.19 31.30 11.72
C THR A 158 12.78 29.90 11.76
N LEU A 159 13.89 29.71 11.05
CA LEU A 159 14.65 28.47 11.13
C LEU A 159 15.52 28.52 12.38
N VAL A 160 15.42 27.50 13.21
CA VAL A 160 16.32 27.28 14.34
C VAL A 160 17.27 26.14 13.99
N ILE A 161 18.57 26.38 14.16
CA ILE A 161 19.65 25.40 13.98
C ILE A 161 20.21 25.11 15.37
N MET A 162 19.85 23.94 15.90
CA MET A 162 20.17 23.52 17.26
C MET A 162 21.42 22.64 17.27
N TYR A 163 22.34 23.00 18.17
CA TYR A 163 23.58 22.31 18.50
C TYR A 163 23.52 21.78 19.94
N PRO A 164 24.50 20.99 20.42
CA PRO A 164 24.44 20.42 21.76
C PRO A 164 24.40 21.49 22.87
N ASN A 165 25.08 22.62 22.67
CA ASN A 165 25.21 23.69 23.67
C ASN A 165 24.87 25.10 23.14
N ALA A 166 24.34 25.20 21.93
CA ALA A 166 24.05 26.48 21.27
C ALA A 166 22.87 26.34 20.32
N ALA A 167 22.26 27.47 19.94
CA ALA A 167 21.27 27.51 18.88
C ALA A 167 21.41 28.82 18.11
N ASP A 168 21.36 28.72 16.79
CA ASP A 168 21.35 29.87 15.89
C ASP A 168 19.98 29.98 15.20
N THR A 169 19.64 31.18 14.73
CA THR A 169 18.37 31.44 14.06
C THR A 169 18.54 32.19 12.76
N VAL A 170 17.73 31.83 11.76
CA VAL A 170 17.63 32.54 10.48
C VAL A 170 16.17 32.90 10.23
N LYS A 171 15.90 34.17 9.96
CA LYS A 171 14.53 34.69 9.74
C LYS A 171 14.12 34.56 8.27
N ASP A 172 12.80 34.58 8.05
CA ASP A 172 12.17 34.61 6.73
C ASP A 172 12.55 33.43 5.82
N VAL A 173 12.77 32.27 6.43
CA VAL A 173 13.14 31.01 5.75
C VAL A 173 11.90 30.35 5.16
N GLN A 174 11.97 29.98 3.89
CA GLN A 174 10.93 29.29 3.13
C GLN A 174 11.17 27.77 3.07
N ASP A 175 12.43 27.35 2.89
CA ASP A 175 12.85 25.94 2.85
C ASP A 175 14.33 25.83 3.24
N TYR A 176 14.75 24.63 3.63
CA TYR A 176 16.13 24.34 4.02
C TYR A 176 16.45 22.86 3.85
N ILE A 177 17.69 22.50 3.53
CA ILE A 177 18.13 21.09 3.46
C ILE A 177 19.53 20.91 4.04
N PHE A 178 19.75 19.76 4.70
CA PHE A 178 21.10 19.35 5.10
C PHE A 178 21.82 18.68 3.93
N SER A 179 23.14 18.89 3.85
CA SER A 179 24.01 17.92 3.18
C SER A 179 23.93 16.58 3.91
N LYS A 180 24.17 15.45 3.23
CA LYS A 180 24.13 14.14 3.89
C LYS A 180 25.06 14.06 5.12
N PRO A 181 26.31 14.57 5.08
CA PRO A 181 27.19 14.57 6.25
C PRO A 181 26.76 15.55 7.34
N GLY A 182 25.82 16.46 7.08
CA GLY A 182 25.36 17.46 8.05
C GLY A 182 26.36 18.57 8.32
N ASN A 183 27.42 18.69 7.51
CA ASN A 183 28.41 19.77 7.62
C ASN A 183 27.91 21.11 7.05
N LYS A 184 26.88 21.08 6.20
CA LYS A 184 26.31 22.26 5.54
C LYS A 184 24.79 22.23 5.54
N LEU A 185 24.18 23.42 5.54
CA LEU A 185 22.75 23.61 5.32
C LEU A 185 22.53 24.63 4.20
N LEU A 186 21.70 24.30 3.21
CA LEU A 186 21.15 25.32 2.29
C LEU A 186 19.90 25.88 2.92
N ILE A 187 19.82 27.21 2.98
CA ILE A 187 18.70 27.93 3.56
C ILE A 187 18.16 28.89 2.49
N ALA A 188 16.91 28.71 2.10
CA ALA A 188 16.22 29.60 1.19
C ALA A 188 15.43 30.62 2.00
N THR A 189 15.84 31.89 1.94
CA THR A 189 15.05 32.99 2.49
C THR A 189 14.21 33.64 1.38
N LYS A 190 13.35 34.58 1.75
CA LYS A 190 12.63 35.43 0.79
C LYS A 190 13.56 36.21 -0.16
N THR A 191 14.80 36.50 0.25
CA THR A 191 15.70 37.42 -0.46
C THR A 191 17.00 36.78 -0.95
N ASP A 192 17.31 35.55 -0.53
CA ASP A 192 18.59 34.91 -0.84
C ASP A 192 18.59 33.39 -0.63
N VAL A 193 19.67 32.75 -1.08
CA VAL A 193 20.10 31.42 -0.63
C VAL A 193 21.37 31.58 0.17
N GLN A 194 21.38 31.01 1.35
CA GLN A 194 22.53 30.99 2.24
C GLN A 194 23.07 29.57 2.33
N LEU A 195 24.40 29.45 2.28
CA LEU A 195 25.12 28.24 2.66
C LEU A 195 25.60 28.43 4.08
N TRP A 196 24.97 27.71 5.01
CA TRP A 196 25.35 27.70 6.41
C TRP A 196 26.43 26.64 6.64
N ASP A 197 27.57 27.05 7.16
CA ASP A 197 28.58 26.16 7.71
C ASP A 197 28.20 25.78 9.14
N VAL A 198 27.93 24.49 9.34
CA VAL A 198 27.44 23.99 10.62
C VAL A 198 28.52 24.11 11.70
N ALA A 199 29.79 23.85 11.39
CA ALA A 199 30.88 23.90 12.37
C ALA A 199 31.34 25.33 12.68
N ALA A 200 31.30 26.23 11.69
CA ALA A 200 31.72 27.61 11.85
C ALA A 200 30.59 28.55 12.33
N HIS A 201 29.35 28.05 12.40
CA HIS A 201 28.16 28.83 12.77
C HIS A 201 28.02 30.12 11.94
N LYS A 202 28.33 30.00 10.64
CA LYS A 202 28.41 31.14 9.72
C LYS A 202 27.62 30.85 8.44
N ALA A 203 26.88 31.85 7.99
CA ALA A 203 26.21 31.85 6.70
C ALA A 203 27.01 32.64 5.66
N ASP A 204 27.24 32.06 4.49
CA ASP A 204 27.67 32.78 3.30
C ASP A 204 26.47 32.89 2.34
N THR A 205 26.21 34.11 1.85
CA THR A 205 25.14 34.33 0.87
C THR A 205 25.63 33.93 -0.52
N ILE A 206 25.11 32.81 -1.04
CA ILE A 206 25.55 32.25 -2.33
C ILE A 206 24.65 32.68 -3.49
N SER A 207 23.47 33.24 -3.24
CA SER A 207 22.58 33.80 -4.27
C SER A 207 21.67 34.87 -3.68
N ARG A 208 21.43 35.97 -4.39
CA ARG A 208 20.57 37.09 -3.96
C ARG A 208 19.36 37.27 -4.88
N GLY A 209 18.31 37.91 -4.36
CA GLY A 209 17.10 38.29 -5.11
C GLY A 209 15.83 37.60 -4.61
N THR A 210 14.68 38.01 -5.16
CA THR A 210 13.34 37.55 -4.75
C THR A 210 12.80 36.41 -5.63
N ALA A 211 13.67 35.59 -6.19
CA ALA A 211 13.29 34.46 -7.04
C ALA A 211 12.59 33.35 -6.24
N THR A 212 11.68 32.61 -6.87
CA THR A 212 11.18 31.34 -6.32
C THR A 212 12.27 30.29 -6.45
N ARG A 213 12.59 29.57 -5.37
CA ARG A 213 13.67 28.59 -5.34
C ARG A 213 13.18 27.26 -4.79
N LYS A 214 13.49 26.17 -5.46
CA LYS A 214 13.01 24.82 -5.13
C LYS A 214 14.08 23.78 -5.46
N GLN A 215 13.82 22.53 -5.06
CA GLN A 215 14.61 21.37 -5.47
C GLN A 215 16.09 21.50 -5.09
N PHE A 216 16.36 21.97 -3.86
CA PHE A 216 17.73 22.02 -3.38
C PHE A 216 18.35 20.63 -3.37
N ALA A 217 19.61 20.55 -3.76
CA ALA A 217 20.40 19.34 -3.76
C ALA A 217 21.84 19.63 -3.33
N PHE A 218 22.43 18.68 -2.61
CA PHE A 218 23.86 18.61 -2.34
C PHE A 218 24.45 17.39 -3.04
N ASP A 219 25.75 17.42 -3.34
CA ASP A 219 26.51 16.20 -3.57
C ASP A 219 26.68 15.40 -2.26
N GLU A 220 27.20 14.18 -2.37
CA GLU A 220 27.30 13.24 -1.25
C GLU A 220 28.10 13.79 -0.05
N GLU A 221 29.07 14.67 -0.31
CA GLU A 221 30.00 15.26 0.67
C GLU A 221 29.60 16.69 1.10
N GLY A 222 28.57 17.28 0.49
CA GLY A 222 28.15 18.66 0.76
C GLY A 222 29.13 19.74 0.26
N ARG A 223 29.98 19.41 -0.73
CA ARG A 223 30.93 20.33 -1.36
C ARG A 223 30.28 21.17 -2.45
N GLN A 224 29.24 20.65 -3.09
CA GLN A 224 28.56 21.31 -4.19
C GLN A 224 27.05 21.31 -3.96
N ALA A 225 26.40 22.33 -4.49
CA ALA A 225 24.97 22.51 -4.36
C ALA A 225 24.33 22.91 -5.68
N ALA A 226 23.07 22.56 -5.87
CA ALA A 226 22.26 22.99 -7.01
C ALA A 226 20.81 23.20 -6.60
N TRP A 227 20.12 24.08 -7.32
CA TRP A 227 18.70 24.32 -7.12
C TRP A 227 18.05 24.94 -8.35
N TYR A 228 16.75 24.71 -8.44
CA TYR A 228 15.89 25.38 -9.40
C TYR A 228 15.57 26.80 -8.95
N SER A 229 15.55 27.75 -9.89
CA SER A 229 15.19 29.14 -9.64
C SER A 229 14.26 29.69 -10.72
N THR A 230 13.25 30.47 -10.32
CA THR A 230 12.37 31.22 -11.25
C THR A 230 12.27 32.67 -10.86
N ARG A 231 12.51 33.56 -11.84
CA ARG A 231 12.26 35.00 -11.73
C ARG A 231 11.72 35.50 -13.06
N ASP A 232 10.65 36.30 -13.03
CA ASP A 232 10.02 36.88 -14.24
C ASP A 232 9.72 35.81 -15.31
N SER A 233 9.23 34.64 -14.86
CA SER A 233 8.99 33.43 -15.67
C SER A 233 10.22 32.77 -16.31
N ILE A 234 11.42 33.28 -16.10
CA ILE A 234 12.68 32.67 -16.55
C ILE A 234 13.02 31.53 -15.58
N LYS A 235 13.03 30.30 -16.10
CA LYS A 235 13.29 29.06 -15.35
C LYS A 235 14.74 28.61 -15.53
N GLN A 236 15.51 28.56 -14.44
CA GLN A 236 16.96 28.40 -14.48
C GLN A 236 17.45 27.35 -13.48
N LEU A 237 18.62 26.78 -13.77
CA LEU A 237 19.35 25.91 -12.85
C LEU A 237 20.58 26.64 -12.33
N TYR A 238 20.66 26.75 -11.01
CA TYR A 238 21.82 27.31 -10.32
C TYR A 238 22.71 26.18 -9.80
N TYR A 239 24.01 26.45 -9.80
CA TYR A 239 25.04 25.56 -9.32
C TYR A 239 26.08 26.33 -8.51
N TYR A 240 26.50 25.77 -7.39
CA TYR A 240 27.49 26.31 -6.48
C TYR A 240 28.56 25.26 -6.15
N ALA A 241 29.82 25.69 -6.11
CA ALA A 241 30.95 24.86 -5.67
C ALA A 241 32.03 25.64 -4.87
N GLN A 242 32.15 26.96 -5.07
CA GLN A 242 33.18 27.78 -4.40
C GLN A 242 32.61 29.14 -3.96
N ASP A 243 32.51 30.13 -4.85
CA ASP A 243 32.24 31.52 -4.43
C ASP A 243 30.76 31.86 -4.38
N THR A 244 30.11 31.91 -5.53
CA THR A 244 28.68 32.26 -5.67
C THR A 244 27.99 31.28 -6.58
N GLY A 245 26.69 31.12 -6.38
CA GLY A 245 25.84 30.30 -7.25
C GLY A 245 25.79 30.91 -8.65
N LYS A 246 26.24 30.16 -9.66
CA LYS A 246 26.19 30.55 -11.06
C LYS A 246 25.04 29.84 -11.78
N ILE A 247 24.47 30.50 -12.78
CA ILE A 247 23.47 29.90 -13.67
C ILE A 247 24.21 29.01 -14.66
N ILE A 248 23.90 27.71 -14.65
CA ILE A 248 24.47 26.72 -15.60
C ILE A 248 23.48 26.36 -16.70
N VAL A 249 22.18 26.56 -16.49
CA VAL A 249 21.13 26.38 -17.50
C VAL A 249 20.17 27.55 -17.43
N LYS A 250 20.04 28.26 -18.55
CA LYS A 250 19.38 29.59 -18.60
C LYS A 250 17.88 29.54 -18.92
N LYS A 251 17.37 28.41 -19.44
CA LYS A 251 15.97 28.23 -19.84
C LYS A 251 15.53 26.76 -19.77
N ASP A 252 14.23 26.53 -19.90
CA ASP A 252 13.61 25.20 -20.08
C ASP A 252 13.81 24.22 -18.91
N VAL A 253 14.28 24.68 -17.74
CA VAL A 253 14.36 23.86 -16.52
C VAL A 253 12.96 23.69 -15.93
N SER A 254 12.58 22.45 -15.60
CA SER A 254 11.26 22.16 -15.06
C SER A 254 11.20 22.38 -13.54
N PRO A 255 10.21 23.13 -13.02
CA PRO A 255 9.95 23.23 -11.58
C PRO A 255 9.45 21.90 -10.96
N ASP A 256 9.12 20.91 -11.78
CA ASP A 256 8.56 19.62 -11.38
C ASP A 256 9.57 18.46 -11.52
N GLY A 257 10.75 18.71 -12.11
CA GLY A 257 11.81 17.70 -12.28
C GLY A 257 12.87 17.74 -11.17
N LYS A 258 13.10 16.62 -10.46
CA LYS A 258 14.06 16.55 -9.34
C LYS A 258 15.48 16.93 -9.77
N VAL A 259 16.12 17.84 -9.02
CA VAL A 259 17.55 18.14 -9.10
C VAL A 259 18.32 17.24 -8.14
N TRP A 260 19.39 16.58 -8.60
CA TRP A 260 20.22 15.72 -7.75
C TRP A 260 21.59 15.43 -8.40
N PHE A 261 22.61 15.21 -7.58
CA PHE A 261 23.96 14.86 -8.04
C PHE A 261 24.13 13.35 -8.13
N SER A 262 24.96 12.88 -9.08
CA SER A 262 25.50 11.52 -9.00
C SER A 262 26.20 11.30 -7.67
N ARG A 263 26.24 10.06 -7.19
CA ARG A 263 26.85 9.75 -5.90
C ARG A 263 28.32 10.19 -5.78
N ASN A 264 29.07 10.18 -6.88
CA ASN A 264 30.46 10.70 -6.92
C ASN A 264 30.56 12.22 -7.10
N GLY A 265 29.44 12.93 -7.31
CA GLY A 265 29.36 14.38 -7.49
C GLY A 265 29.78 14.89 -8.87
N GLU A 266 30.14 14.01 -9.82
CA GLU A 266 30.64 14.41 -11.15
C GLU A 266 29.54 14.86 -12.12
N ARG A 267 28.28 14.49 -11.86
CA ARG A 267 27.13 14.75 -12.72
C ARG A 267 25.99 15.37 -11.92
N LEU A 268 25.30 16.31 -12.51
CA LEU A 268 24.10 16.94 -11.98
C LEU A 268 22.92 16.63 -12.88
N PHE A 269 21.93 15.92 -12.35
CA PHE A 269 20.70 15.56 -13.04
C PHE A 269 19.57 16.52 -12.68
N PHE A 270 18.70 16.81 -13.65
CA PHE A 270 17.54 17.67 -13.50
C PHE A 270 16.53 17.41 -14.61
N GLY A 271 15.29 17.90 -14.47
CA GLY A 271 14.28 17.82 -15.51
C GLY A 271 14.22 19.08 -16.37
N THR A 272 14.07 18.92 -17.69
CA THR A 272 13.70 19.99 -18.62
C THR A 272 12.24 19.86 -19.04
N ALA A 273 11.60 20.96 -19.41
CA ALA A 273 10.24 20.96 -19.97
C ALA A 273 10.15 21.96 -21.12
N PRO A 274 9.41 21.65 -22.21
CA PRO A 274 9.17 22.60 -23.28
C PRO A 274 8.56 23.90 -22.76
N ALA A 275 8.83 25.02 -23.44
CA ALA A 275 8.17 26.28 -23.17
C ALA A 275 6.65 26.12 -23.35
N THR A 276 5.88 26.54 -22.36
CA THR A 276 4.42 26.55 -22.44
C THR A 276 3.97 27.74 -23.28
N ALA A 277 3.07 27.52 -24.23
CA ALA A 277 2.45 28.61 -24.96
C ALA A 277 1.70 29.52 -23.97
N PRO A 278 1.78 30.86 -24.11
CA PRO A 278 1.05 31.75 -23.25
C PRO A 278 -0.45 31.48 -23.39
N LYS A 279 -1.17 31.47 -22.27
CA LYS A 279 -2.63 31.38 -22.29
C LYS A 279 -3.18 32.61 -23.02
N ASP A 280 -3.96 32.40 -24.07
CA ASP A 280 -4.67 33.51 -24.72
C ASP A 280 -5.73 34.05 -23.76
N THR A 281 -5.53 35.27 -23.31
CA THR A 281 -6.40 35.94 -22.32
C THR A 281 -7.60 36.62 -22.98
N ASN A 282 -7.64 36.69 -24.32
CA ASN A 282 -8.79 37.20 -25.07
C ASN A 282 -9.89 36.17 -25.26
N ILE A 283 -9.63 34.89 -24.93
CA ILE A 283 -10.64 33.84 -24.97
C ILE A 283 -11.64 34.09 -23.84
N VAL A 284 -12.86 34.46 -24.22
CA VAL A 284 -13.99 34.66 -23.30
C VAL A 284 -14.57 33.29 -22.94
N ASP A 285 -14.37 32.87 -21.68
CA ASP A 285 -14.63 31.49 -21.22
C ASP A 285 -16.08 31.01 -21.48
N PHE A 286 -17.08 31.90 -21.40
CA PHE A 286 -18.49 31.56 -21.64
C PHE A 286 -18.88 31.57 -23.13
N GLU A 287 -18.04 32.11 -24.01
CA GLU A 287 -18.28 32.17 -25.47
C GLU A 287 -17.59 31.00 -26.21
N VAL A 288 -16.80 30.19 -25.51
CA VAL A 288 -16.10 29.04 -26.10
C VAL A 288 -16.65 27.71 -25.60
N ALA A 289 -16.86 26.78 -26.54
CA ALA A 289 -17.22 25.42 -26.20
C ALA A 289 -16.04 24.69 -25.55
N LYS A 290 -16.27 24.03 -24.41
CA LYS A 290 -15.33 23.09 -23.77
C LYS A 290 -15.77 21.68 -24.11
N VAL A 291 -15.28 21.17 -25.23
CA VAL A 291 -15.68 19.86 -25.79
C VAL A 291 -14.54 18.86 -25.66
N ASP A 292 -14.88 17.69 -25.13
CA ASP A 292 -14.05 16.49 -25.13
C ASP A 292 -14.30 15.72 -26.44
N ILE A 293 -13.37 15.78 -27.39
CA ILE A 293 -13.47 15.06 -28.66
C ILE A 293 -12.71 13.73 -28.54
N TRP A 294 -13.42 12.62 -28.70
CA TRP A 294 -12.82 11.29 -28.66
C TRP A 294 -12.45 10.88 -30.08
N ASN A 295 -11.16 10.65 -30.36
CA ASN A 295 -10.68 10.20 -31.65
C ASN A 295 -10.27 8.72 -31.58
N TYR A 296 -10.64 7.94 -32.61
CA TYR A 296 -10.29 6.51 -32.68
C TYR A 296 -8.78 6.23 -32.80
N LYS A 297 -7.97 7.26 -33.11
CA LYS A 297 -6.50 7.19 -33.18
C LYS A 297 -5.82 7.74 -31.93
N ASP A 298 -6.58 8.15 -30.92
CA ASP A 298 -5.99 8.63 -29.68
C ASP A 298 -5.16 7.53 -29.01
N ASP A 299 -3.93 7.88 -28.63
CA ASP A 299 -3.01 6.98 -27.92
C ASP A 299 -3.57 6.57 -26.54
N TYR A 300 -4.27 7.52 -25.88
CA TYR A 300 -5.05 7.29 -24.67
C TYR A 300 -6.48 7.79 -24.88
N LEU A 301 -7.48 7.04 -24.40
CA LEU A 301 -8.86 7.52 -24.37
C LEU A 301 -8.97 8.84 -23.59
N GLN A 302 -9.92 9.69 -23.99
CA GLN A 302 -10.13 11.01 -23.37
C GLN A 302 -10.24 10.98 -21.84
N PRO A 303 -10.94 10.03 -21.19
CA PRO A 303 -10.96 9.95 -19.72
C PRO A 303 -9.56 9.72 -19.12
N MET A 304 -8.70 8.95 -19.77
CA MET A 304 -7.31 8.76 -19.35
C MET A 304 -6.49 10.04 -19.54
N GLN A 305 -6.69 10.75 -20.65
CA GLN A 305 -6.05 12.05 -20.88
C GLN A 305 -6.43 13.04 -19.78
N LEU A 306 -7.71 13.13 -19.41
CA LEU A 306 -8.19 13.99 -18.31
C LEU A 306 -7.59 13.59 -16.96
N LYS A 307 -7.44 12.29 -16.68
CA LYS A 307 -6.78 11.81 -15.45
C LYS A 307 -5.29 12.08 -15.42
N ASN A 308 -4.64 12.00 -16.58
CA ASN A 308 -3.21 12.25 -16.71
C ASN A 308 -2.88 13.73 -16.92
N ALA A 309 -3.87 14.62 -17.09
CA ALA A 309 -3.66 16.01 -17.49
C ALA A 309 -2.67 16.76 -16.58
N ASP A 310 -2.81 16.67 -15.25
CA ASP A 310 -1.88 17.31 -14.31
C ASP A 310 -0.46 16.72 -14.42
N LYS A 311 -0.36 15.39 -14.58
CA LYS A 311 0.92 14.70 -14.79
C LYS A 311 1.59 15.12 -16.10
N GLU A 312 0.83 15.25 -17.18
CA GLU A 312 1.35 15.69 -18.49
C GLU A 312 1.72 17.18 -18.50
N LEU A 313 0.96 18.03 -17.81
CA LEU A 313 1.31 19.45 -17.63
C LEU A 313 2.59 19.63 -16.81
N LYS A 314 2.89 18.71 -15.88
CA LYS A 314 4.12 18.66 -15.07
C LYS A 314 5.20 17.77 -15.68
N ARG A 315 4.96 17.23 -16.88
CA ARG A 315 5.90 16.32 -17.55
C ARG A 315 7.23 17.03 -17.74
N ASN A 316 8.29 16.32 -17.39
CA ASN A 316 9.65 16.78 -17.55
C ASN A 316 10.53 15.65 -18.06
N TYR A 317 11.63 16.03 -18.68
CA TYR A 317 12.54 15.15 -19.38
C TYR A 317 13.92 15.24 -18.75
N LEU A 318 14.42 14.10 -18.27
CA LEU A 318 15.71 14.01 -17.62
C LEU A 318 16.83 14.54 -18.53
N ALA A 319 17.66 15.40 -17.97
CA ALA A 319 18.90 15.87 -18.54
C ALA A 319 20.03 15.74 -17.52
N VAL A 320 21.26 15.80 -18.01
CA VAL A 320 22.48 15.76 -17.20
C VAL A 320 23.41 16.89 -17.57
N TYR A 321 24.03 17.49 -16.56
CA TYR A 321 25.08 18.48 -16.69
C TYR A 321 26.35 17.99 -16.01
N TYR A 322 27.50 18.22 -16.65
CA TYR A 322 28.83 17.84 -16.18
C TYR A 322 29.59 19.11 -15.75
N PRO A 323 29.63 19.46 -14.46
CA PRO A 323 30.19 20.74 -14.01
C PRO A 323 31.65 20.95 -14.42
N ALA A 324 32.47 19.90 -14.38
CA ALA A 324 33.88 19.96 -14.74
C ALA A 324 34.13 20.21 -16.24
N LYS A 325 33.15 19.91 -17.09
CA LYS A 325 33.26 20.04 -18.56
C LYS A 325 32.38 21.14 -19.13
N ASP A 326 31.60 21.82 -18.29
CA ASP A 326 30.53 22.75 -18.70
C ASP A 326 29.65 22.18 -19.82
N LYS A 327 29.30 20.89 -19.71
CA LYS A 327 28.60 20.14 -20.77
C LYS A 327 27.20 19.74 -20.31
N PHE A 328 26.20 20.13 -21.09
CA PHE A 328 24.81 19.72 -20.95
C PHE A 328 24.45 18.64 -21.98
N ILE A 329 23.67 17.64 -21.57
CA ILE A 329 23.15 16.57 -22.44
C ILE A 329 21.69 16.28 -22.07
N GLN A 330 20.81 16.34 -23.07
CA GLN A 330 19.41 15.94 -22.94
C GLN A 330 19.32 14.41 -23.08
N LEU A 331 18.73 13.72 -22.10
CA LEU A 331 18.68 12.24 -22.08
C LEU A 331 17.29 11.71 -22.47
N ALA A 332 16.24 12.31 -21.90
CA ALA A 332 14.85 12.01 -22.20
C ALA A 332 14.24 13.08 -23.12
N ASP A 333 13.14 12.76 -23.80
CA ASP A 333 12.33 13.70 -24.59
C ASP A 333 10.91 13.15 -24.78
N LYS A 334 10.11 13.80 -25.63
CA LYS A 334 8.72 13.41 -25.95
C LYS A 334 8.56 12.04 -26.61
N ASP A 335 9.64 11.44 -27.09
CA ASP A 335 9.65 10.13 -27.73
C ASP A 335 10.32 9.07 -26.81
N MET A 336 11.10 9.51 -25.82
CA MET A 336 11.71 8.71 -24.75
C MET A 336 11.48 9.33 -23.38
N GLU A 337 10.27 9.17 -22.85
CA GLU A 337 9.81 9.92 -21.67
C GLU A 337 10.47 9.44 -20.37
N ASN A 338 10.86 8.17 -20.30
CA ASN A 338 11.37 7.54 -19.08
C ASN A 338 12.84 7.17 -19.25
N VAL A 339 13.69 7.71 -18.38
CA VAL A 339 15.12 7.39 -18.32
C VAL A 339 15.55 7.19 -16.87
N ILE A 340 16.21 6.07 -16.60
CA ILE A 340 16.65 5.64 -15.27
C ILE A 340 18.18 5.46 -15.29
N PRO A 341 18.96 6.43 -14.77
CA PRO A 341 20.40 6.28 -14.60
C PRO A 341 20.75 5.16 -13.61
N ALA A 342 21.75 4.34 -13.94
CA ALA A 342 22.26 3.33 -13.02
C ALA A 342 23.30 3.89 -12.04
N ASP A 343 23.59 3.12 -11.01
CA ASP A 343 24.55 3.41 -9.95
C ASP A 343 24.39 4.79 -9.29
N GLU A 344 23.15 5.19 -9.02
CA GLU A 344 22.84 6.52 -8.47
C GLU A 344 23.51 7.62 -9.31
N GLY A 345 23.48 7.46 -10.64
CA GLY A 345 24.04 8.40 -11.60
C GLY A 345 25.56 8.28 -11.82
N ASN A 346 26.27 7.34 -11.20
CA ASN A 346 27.71 7.10 -11.42
C ASN A 346 28.00 6.27 -12.67
N SER A 347 27.08 5.38 -13.07
CA SER A 347 27.25 4.59 -14.28
C SER A 347 27.22 5.49 -15.52
N TYR A 348 27.92 5.11 -16.58
CA TYR A 348 27.79 5.77 -17.89
C TYR A 348 26.53 5.35 -18.64
N TYR A 349 25.79 4.38 -18.11
CA TYR A 349 24.59 3.82 -18.72
C TYR A 349 23.33 4.18 -17.95
N ALA A 350 22.25 4.37 -18.69
CA ALA A 350 20.89 4.48 -18.19
C ALA A 350 19.96 3.58 -19.02
N LEU A 351 18.86 3.15 -18.40
CA LEU A 351 17.76 2.49 -19.10
C LEU A 351 16.75 3.55 -19.55
N GLY A 352 16.52 3.65 -20.85
CA GLY A 352 15.38 4.37 -21.43
C GLY A 352 14.25 3.41 -21.77
N TYR A 353 13.00 3.81 -21.64
CA TYR A 353 11.88 3.05 -22.20
C TYR A 353 10.68 3.92 -22.56
N THR A 354 9.90 3.46 -23.53
CA THR A 354 8.66 4.09 -24.01
C THR A 354 7.65 3.04 -24.43
N ASP A 355 6.37 3.36 -24.29
CA ASP A 355 5.22 2.59 -24.79
C ASP A 355 4.35 3.41 -25.76
N LYS A 356 4.84 4.58 -26.19
CA LYS A 356 4.15 5.46 -27.13
C LYS A 356 3.89 4.72 -28.44
N GLY A 357 2.64 4.73 -28.91
CA GLY A 357 2.20 3.99 -30.09
C GLY A 357 1.71 2.57 -29.80
N GLU A 358 1.92 2.05 -28.59
CA GLU A 358 1.47 0.72 -28.14
C GLU A 358 0.35 0.80 -27.09
N ARG A 359 -0.20 2.00 -26.85
CA ARG A 359 -1.15 2.26 -25.75
C ARG A 359 -2.60 1.93 -26.07
N VAL A 360 -2.98 1.84 -27.34
CA VAL A 360 -4.36 1.51 -27.74
C VAL A 360 -4.76 0.13 -27.22
N SER A 361 -3.88 -0.88 -27.36
CA SER A 361 -4.22 -2.26 -26.98
C SER A 361 -4.41 -2.46 -25.48
N MET A 362 -3.84 -1.59 -24.64
CA MET A 362 -4.03 -1.59 -23.18
C MET A 362 -5.50 -1.61 -22.78
N GLN A 363 -6.39 -1.12 -23.63
CA GLN A 363 -7.83 -1.21 -23.44
C GLN A 363 -8.32 -2.66 -23.24
N TRP A 364 -7.84 -3.62 -24.05
CA TRP A 364 -8.24 -5.04 -23.98
C TRP A 364 -7.15 -5.97 -23.43
N THR A 365 -5.89 -5.55 -23.38
CA THR A 365 -4.81 -6.33 -22.73
C THR A 365 -4.63 -5.96 -21.26
N GLY A 366 -4.90 -4.70 -20.87
CA GLY A 366 -4.67 -4.19 -19.51
C GLY A 366 -3.28 -3.58 -19.31
N HIS A 367 -2.39 -3.74 -20.28
CA HIS A 367 -1.00 -3.30 -20.25
C HIS A 367 -0.48 -2.93 -21.65
N THR A 368 0.64 -2.21 -21.69
CA THR A 368 1.27 -1.74 -22.93
C THR A 368 2.54 -2.52 -23.26
N LEU A 369 2.80 -2.72 -24.55
CA LEU A 369 4.11 -3.17 -25.02
C LEU A 369 5.11 -2.02 -24.90
N LYS A 370 6.36 -2.33 -24.55
CA LYS A 370 7.41 -1.34 -24.31
C LYS A 370 8.62 -1.60 -25.17
N THR A 371 9.27 -0.53 -25.61
CA THR A 371 10.61 -0.61 -26.18
C THR A 371 11.63 -0.05 -25.20
N SER A 372 12.62 -0.86 -24.86
CA SER A 372 13.72 -0.53 -23.95
C SER A 372 14.99 -0.18 -24.72
N TYR A 373 15.72 0.81 -24.21
CA TYR A 373 16.95 1.35 -24.80
C TYR A 373 18.06 1.44 -23.75
N LEU A 374 19.29 1.19 -24.18
CA LEU A 374 20.48 1.60 -23.46
C LEU A 374 20.80 3.05 -23.85
N ILE A 375 20.91 3.93 -22.87
CA ILE A 375 21.31 5.32 -23.07
C ILE A 375 22.73 5.52 -22.53
N ASN A 376 23.62 6.07 -23.36
CA ASN A 376 24.95 6.48 -22.93
C ASN A 376 24.92 7.92 -22.41
N LEU A 377 25.28 8.11 -21.14
CA LEU A 377 25.24 9.43 -20.50
C LEU A 377 26.29 10.41 -21.05
N ASN A 378 27.36 9.92 -21.69
CA ASN A 378 28.45 10.78 -22.18
C ASN A 378 28.07 11.60 -23.42
N ASP A 379 27.13 11.12 -24.22
CA ASP A 379 26.72 11.72 -25.49
C ASP A 379 25.20 11.73 -25.73
N GLY A 380 24.42 11.04 -24.90
CA GLY A 380 22.96 10.93 -25.05
C GLY A 380 22.50 9.91 -26.09
N THR A 381 23.42 9.14 -26.68
CA THR A 381 23.07 8.15 -27.70
C THR A 381 22.17 7.05 -27.12
N ARG A 382 21.20 6.60 -27.91
CA ARG A 382 20.21 5.58 -27.54
C ARG A 382 20.39 4.36 -28.43
N LYS A 383 20.54 3.18 -27.85
CA LYS A 383 20.61 1.90 -28.56
C LYS A 383 19.42 1.02 -28.15
N PRO A 384 18.60 0.51 -29.07
CA PRO A 384 17.52 -0.40 -28.72
C PRO A 384 18.07 -1.69 -28.10
N VAL A 385 17.40 -2.18 -27.06
CA VAL A 385 17.74 -3.40 -26.31
C VAL A 385 16.69 -4.48 -26.56
N LYS A 386 15.42 -4.13 -26.37
CA LYS A 386 14.28 -5.04 -26.60
C LYS A 386 13.06 -4.22 -27.00
N GLU A 387 12.49 -4.57 -28.15
CA GLU A 387 11.27 -3.97 -28.70
C GLU A 387 10.06 -4.84 -28.38
N HIS A 388 8.88 -4.21 -28.33
CA HIS A 388 7.58 -4.87 -28.11
C HIS A 388 7.56 -5.82 -26.90
N LEU A 389 8.20 -5.40 -25.80
CA LEU A 389 8.28 -6.17 -24.58
C LEU A 389 6.96 -6.09 -23.81
N ASP A 390 6.33 -7.24 -23.60
CA ASP A 390 5.15 -7.39 -22.77
C ASP A 390 5.49 -7.54 -21.26
N SER A 391 6.40 -6.69 -20.79
CA SER A 391 6.91 -6.68 -19.42
C SER A 391 7.74 -5.40 -19.19
N THR A 392 8.41 -5.29 -18.06
CA THR A 392 9.33 -4.18 -17.75
C THR A 392 10.77 -4.64 -17.77
N SER A 393 11.66 -3.82 -18.33
CA SER A 393 13.11 -3.97 -18.14
C SER A 393 13.59 -3.22 -16.91
N VAL A 394 14.64 -3.71 -16.27
CA VAL A 394 15.32 -3.06 -15.14
C VAL A 394 16.83 -3.03 -15.37
N ILE A 395 17.50 -1.95 -14.99
CA ILE A 395 18.96 -1.84 -15.07
C ILE A 395 19.60 -2.31 -13.75
N SER A 396 20.71 -3.05 -13.84
CA SER A 396 21.43 -3.57 -12.67
C SER A 396 22.05 -2.42 -11.84
N PRO A 397 22.32 -2.64 -10.53
CA PRO A 397 22.81 -1.59 -9.64
C PRO A 397 24.04 -0.82 -10.12
N GLU A 398 25.06 -1.47 -10.68
CA GLU A 398 26.24 -0.78 -11.27
C GLU A 398 26.05 -0.46 -12.77
N GLY A 399 24.92 -0.86 -13.37
CA GLY A 399 24.61 -0.62 -14.76
C GLY A 399 25.40 -1.48 -15.74
N LYS A 400 25.86 -2.66 -15.34
CA LYS A 400 26.50 -3.63 -16.26
C LYS A 400 25.49 -4.36 -17.14
N TYR A 401 24.26 -4.54 -16.67
CA TYR A 401 23.22 -5.30 -17.37
C TYR A 401 21.87 -4.59 -17.38
N ILE A 402 21.06 -4.91 -18.39
CA ILE A 402 19.61 -4.71 -18.38
C ILE A 402 18.96 -6.08 -18.31
N LEU A 403 18.03 -6.28 -17.38
CA LEU A 403 17.31 -7.52 -17.12
C LEU A 403 15.83 -7.36 -17.50
N TRP A 404 15.23 -8.38 -18.10
CA TRP A 404 13.78 -8.46 -18.29
C TRP A 404 13.29 -9.90 -18.26
N TYR A 405 11.98 -10.04 -18.05
CA TYR A 405 11.26 -11.28 -18.24
C TYR A 405 10.54 -11.25 -19.59
N ASP A 406 10.72 -12.27 -20.41
CA ASP A 406 9.97 -12.44 -21.66
C ASP A 406 8.78 -13.36 -21.40
N VAL A 407 7.57 -12.80 -21.40
CA VAL A 407 6.33 -13.49 -21.04
C VAL A 407 5.99 -14.63 -22.01
N GLN A 408 6.33 -14.48 -23.29
CA GLN A 408 6.07 -15.49 -24.31
C GLN A 408 7.03 -16.67 -24.17
N GLN A 409 8.32 -16.38 -23.95
CA GLN A 409 9.35 -17.41 -23.74
C GLN A 409 9.35 -17.97 -22.32
N LYS A 410 8.66 -17.31 -21.38
CA LYS A 410 8.59 -17.63 -19.95
C LYS A 410 9.96 -17.68 -19.25
N HIS A 411 10.90 -16.86 -19.73
CA HIS A 411 12.30 -16.87 -19.29
C HIS A 411 12.83 -15.46 -18.99
N TRP A 412 13.84 -15.40 -18.12
CA TRP A 412 14.61 -14.20 -17.82
C TRP A 412 15.81 -14.04 -18.74
N PHE A 413 16.01 -12.80 -19.19
CA PHE A 413 17.08 -12.42 -20.10
C PHE A 413 17.89 -11.25 -19.56
N THR A 414 19.19 -11.25 -19.87
CA THR A 414 20.08 -10.12 -19.63
C THR A 414 20.66 -9.60 -20.93
N TYR A 415 20.86 -8.29 -21.01
CA TYR A 415 21.65 -7.61 -22.02
C TYR A 415 22.87 -6.99 -21.33
N GLU A 416 24.08 -7.38 -21.74
CA GLU A 416 25.32 -6.87 -21.18
C GLU A 416 25.70 -5.54 -21.85
N ASN A 417 25.66 -4.45 -21.09
CA ASN A 417 25.71 -3.10 -21.63
C ASN A 417 27.02 -2.78 -22.37
N ALA A 418 28.14 -3.35 -21.91
CA ALA A 418 29.46 -3.12 -22.50
C ALA A 418 29.69 -3.87 -23.82
N THR A 419 29.12 -5.07 -23.98
CA THR A 419 29.36 -5.94 -25.14
C THR A 419 28.19 -5.97 -26.12
N GLY A 420 26.99 -5.63 -25.65
CA GLY A 420 25.74 -5.74 -26.38
C GLY A 420 25.20 -7.15 -26.54
N ILE A 421 25.73 -8.12 -25.78
CA ILE A 421 25.31 -9.52 -25.87
C ILE A 421 24.07 -9.76 -25.01
N THR A 422 23.04 -10.37 -25.61
CA THR A 422 21.83 -10.84 -24.91
C THR A 422 21.93 -12.32 -24.57
N ARG A 423 21.47 -12.72 -23.37
CA ARG A 423 21.51 -14.11 -22.91
C ARG A 423 20.21 -14.49 -22.21
N ASN A 424 19.71 -15.71 -22.44
CA ASN A 424 18.71 -16.32 -21.58
C ASN A 424 19.42 -16.90 -20.36
N ILE A 425 19.24 -16.25 -19.21
CA ILE A 425 19.95 -16.62 -17.97
C ILE A 425 19.20 -17.68 -17.15
N SER A 426 17.96 -17.96 -17.51
CA SER A 426 17.09 -18.92 -16.81
C SER A 426 16.87 -20.23 -17.58
N ALA A 427 17.48 -20.39 -18.76
CA ALA A 427 17.29 -21.56 -19.62
C ALA A 427 17.65 -22.90 -18.94
N LEU A 428 18.63 -22.86 -18.01
CA LEU A 428 19.10 -24.05 -17.29
C LEU A 428 18.39 -24.28 -15.95
N ILE A 429 17.38 -23.47 -15.60
CA ILE A 429 16.58 -23.67 -14.39
C ILE A 429 15.50 -24.72 -14.70
N PRO A 430 15.43 -25.83 -13.95
CA PRO A 430 14.51 -26.93 -14.24
C PRO A 430 13.07 -26.68 -13.77
N THR A 431 12.80 -25.54 -13.13
CA THR A 431 11.50 -25.18 -12.55
C THR A 431 10.86 -24.01 -13.29
N ALA A 432 9.53 -23.88 -13.18
CA ALA A 432 8.81 -22.76 -13.78
C ALA A 432 9.21 -21.43 -13.14
N MET A 433 9.55 -20.45 -13.97
CA MET A 433 9.87 -19.08 -13.55
C MET A 433 8.65 -18.15 -13.55
N TYR A 434 7.44 -18.72 -13.65
CA TYR A 434 6.15 -18.04 -13.73
C TYR A 434 5.14 -18.62 -12.75
N GLU A 435 4.11 -17.85 -12.44
CA GLU A 435 3.00 -18.22 -11.56
C GLU A 435 2.32 -19.51 -12.05
N GLU A 436 2.51 -20.60 -11.30
CA GLU A 436 2.11 -21.96 -11.68
C GLU A 436 0.59 -22.18 -11.48
N ASP A 437 -0.02 -21.39 -10.61
CA ASP A 437 -1.44 -21.50 -10.21
C ASP A 437 -2.29 -20.34 -10.76
N ASP A 438 -1.77 -19.57 -11.72
CA ASP A 438 -2.51 -18.52 -12.39
C ASP A 438 -3.65 -19.14 -13.22
N ASP A 439 -4.88 -18.70 -12.95
CA ASP A 439 -6.11 -19.21 -13.57
C ASP A 439 -6.80 -18.15 -14.44
N HIS A 440 -6.04 -17.15 -14.88
CA HIS A 440 -6.49 -16.13 -15.79
C HIS A 440 -6.32 -16.58 -17.26
N PRO A 441 -7.17 -16.09 -18.19
CA PRO A 441 -6.99 -16.29 -19.63
C PRO A 441 -5.91 -15.35 -20.19
N ASP A 442 -4.74 -15.32 -19.55
CA ASP A 442 -3.59 -14.57 -20.02
C ASP A 442 -2.28 -15.32 -19.76
N ALA A 443 -1.16 -14.80 -20.25
CA ALA A 443 0.13 -15.40 -19.97
C ALA A 443 0.56 -15.11 -18.51
N PRO A 444 0.99 -16.12 -17.74
CA PRO A 444 1.30 -15.94 -16.33
C PRO A 444 2.54 -15.07 -16.13
N GLY A 445 2.49 -14.19 -15.14
CA GLY A 445 3.61 -13.34 -14.74
C GLY A 445 4.75 -14.12 -14.05
N PRO A 446 5.95 -13.52 -13.92
CA PRO A 446 7.04 -14.12 -13.19
C PRO A 446 6.91 -13.92 -11.67
N TYR A 447 7.52 -14.81 -10.87
CA TYR A 447 7.61 -14.62 -9.40
C TYR A 447 8.51 -13.44 -8.97
N GLY A 448 9.26 -12.85 -9.90
CA GLY A 448 10.05 -11.64 -9.69
C GLY A 448 11.52 -11.87 -9.31
N VAL A 449 12.19 -10.76 -8.97
CA VAL A 449 13.62 -10.69 -8.65
C VAL A 449 13.79 -10.39 -7.16
N ALA A 450 14.66 -11.13 -6.49
CA ALA A 450 14.96 -10.93 -5.07
C ALA A 450 15.90 -9.74 -4.86
N ALA A 451 17.06 -9.76 -5.51
CA ALA A 451 18.09 -8.74 -5.40
C ALA A 451 19.22 -8.97 -6.42
N TRP A 452 20.13 -8.00 -6.53
CA TRP A 452 21.43 -8.17 -7.17
C TRP A 452 22.53 -8.36 -6.11
N GLU A 453 23.58 -9.10 -6.44
CA GLU A 453 24.83 -9.10 -5.68
C GLU A 453 25.68 -7.88 -6.08
N ALA A 454 26.49 -7.38 -5.14
CA ALA A 454 27.46 -6.32 -5.38
C ALA A 454 28.26 -6.57 -6.67
N LYS A 455 28.63 -5.48 -7.36
CA LYS A 455 29.33 -5.54 -8.65
C LYS A 455 28.55 -6.16 -9.80
N ASP A 456 27.23 -6.27 -9.66
CA ASP A 456 26.33 -6.97 -10.58
C ASP A 456 26.83 -8.40 -10.86
N LYS A 457 27.46 -9.04 -9.86
CA LYS A 457 28.12 -10.33 -10.06
C LYS A 457 27.11 -11.46 -10.27
N PHE A 458 26.00 -11.41 -9.55
CA PHE A 458 24.89 -12.34 -9.64
C PHE A 458 23.57 -11.60 -9.50
N VAL A 459 22.51 -12.17 -10.07
CA VAL A 459 21.13 -11.78 -9.79
C VAL A 459 20.43 -12.94 -9.10
N TYR A 460 19.59 -12.63 -8.12
CA TYR A 460 18.78 -13.60 -7.38
C TYR A 460 17.34 -13.51 -7.87
N ILE A 461 16.80 -14.59 -8.43
CA ILE A 461 15.46 -14.64 -9.04
C ILE A 461 14.62 -15.70 -8.34
N TYR A 462 13.33 -15.41 -8.15
CA TYR A 462 12.39 -16.34 -7.54
C TYR A 462 11.87 -17.35 -8.57
N ASP A 463 11.75 -18.61 -8.14
CA ASP A 463 10.66 -19.46 -8.60
C ASP A 463 9.53 -19.45 -7.54
N ARG A 464 8.53 -20.34 -7.69
CA ARG A 464 7.41 -20.43 -6.73
C ARG A 464 7.88 -20.48 -5.28
N TYR A 465 8.84 -21.35 -4.99
CA TYR A 465 9.27 -21.68 -3.65
C TYR A 465 10.67 -21.19 -3.31
N ASP A 466 11.55 -21.14 -4.30
CA ASP A 466 12.99 -21.07 -4.14
C ASP A 466 13.60 -19.80 -4.75
N ILE A 467 14.80 -19.47 -4.27
CA ILE A 467 15.61 -18.36 -4.75
C ILE A 467 16.82 -18.94 -5.51
N TRP A 468 16.94 -18.55 -6.78
CA TRP A 468 18.00 -18.95 -7.68
C TRP A 468 19.05 -17.86 -7.79
N LYS A 469 20.31 -18.20 -7.51
CA LYS A 469 21.49 -17.37 -7.78
C LYS A 469 21.96 -17.63 -9.20
N ILE A 470 21.98 -16.58 -10.02
CA ILE A 470 22.22 -16.69 -11.47
C ILE A 470 23.32 -15.73 -11.89
N ASP A 471 24.25 -16.21 -12.71
CA ASP A 471 25.27 -15.38 -13.35
C ASP A 471 24.68 -14.65 -14.57
N PRO A 472 24.60 -13.32 -14.55
CA PRO A 472 24.01 -12.54 -15.63
C PRO A 472 24.80 -12.61 -16.94
N ALA A 473 26.07 -13.03 -16.92
CA ALA A 473 26.88 -13.30 -18.10
C ALA A 473 26.75 -14.74 -18.62
N GLY A 474 26.01 -15.61 -17.92
CA GLY A 474 25.81 -17.01 -18.30
C GLY A 474 27.09 -17.86 -18.30
N LYS A 475 28.15 -17.44 -17.57
CA LYS A 475 29.43 -18.16 -17.52
C LYS A 475 29.41 -19.32 -16.51
N SER A 476 28.49 -19.29 -15.56
CA SER A 476 28.27 -20.36 -14.57
C SER A 476 26.81 -20.76 -14.52
N ALA A 477 26.55 -22.04 -14.21
CA ALA A 477 25.20 -22.58 -14.11
C ALA A 477 24.43 -21.94 -12.94
N PRO A 478 23.11 -21.74 -13.07
CA PRO A 478 22.28 -21.24 -11.97
C PRO A 478 22.28 -22.23 -10.80
N ALA A 479 22.23 -21.71 -9.58
CA ALA A 479 22.21 -22.52 -8.37
C ALA A 479 21.10 -22.07 -7.42
N THR A 480 20.30 -23.01 -6.90
CA THR A 480 19.35 -22.70 -5.83
C THR A 480 20.09 -22.43 -4.52
N ILE A 481 19.68 -21.41 -3.78
CA ILE A 481 20.21 -21.09 -2.45
C ILE A 481 19.26 -21.48 -1.31
N THR A 482 18.04 -21.92 -1.66
CA THR A 482 17.00 -22.40 -0.73
C THR A 482 16.53 -23.80 -1.12
N GLU A 483 15.71 -24.43 -0.26
CA GLU A 483 15.16 -25.78 -0.48
C GLU A 483 13.66 -25.83 -0.11
N GLY A 484 12.91 -24.86 -0.65
CA GLY A 484 11.50 -24.62 -0.36
C GLY A 484 10.56 -25.62 -1.04
N ARG A 485 10.82 -25.95 -2.31
CA ARG A 485 9.94 -26.78 -3.13
C ARG A 485 9.65 -28.16 -2.52
N LYS A 486 10.64 -28.76 -1.85
CA LYS A 486 10.49 -30.07 -1.17
C LYS A 486 9.40 -30.08 -0.11
N ASN A 487 9.20 -28.95 0.58
CA ASN A 487 8.30 -28.84 1.73
C ASN A 487 7.14 -27.86 1.49
N ARG A 488 6.94 -27.40 0.24
CA ARG A 488 6.00 -26.32 -0.11
C ARG A 488 6.18 -25.07 0.76
N LEU A 489 7.45 -24.73 1.01
CA LEU A 489 7.85 -23.52 1.71
C LEU A 489 8.23 -22.46 0.68
N ARG A 490 7.48 -21.36 0.64
CA ARG A 490 7.79 -20.22 -0.21
C ARG A 490 8.75 -19.29 0.50
N PHE A 491 9.95 -19.13 -0.05
CA PHE A 491 10.97 -18.22 0.47
C PHE A 491 10.99 -16.89 -0.28
N ARG A 492 11.00 -15.79 0.47
CA ARG A 492 11.19 -14.43 -0.06
C ARG A 492 12.26 -13.70 0.72
N TYR A 493 13.16 -13.01 0.03
CA TYR A 493 14.20 -12.23 0.68
C TYR A 493 13.63 -10.96 1.29
N ILE A 494 14.02 -10.69 2.54
CA ILE A 494 13.69 -9.45 3.24
C ILE A 494 14.99 -8.68 3.44
N SER A 495 15.06 -7.45 2.92
CA SER A 495 16.12 -6.53 3.31
C SER A 495 15.71 -5.77 4.58
N PRO A 496 16.39 -5.98 5.72
CA PRO A 496 16.08 -5.25 6.95
C PRO A 496 16.73 -3.85 7.00
N ASP A 497 17.56 -3.50 6.01
CA ASP A 497 18.16 -2.18 5.82
C ASP A 497 17.60 -1.54 4.54
N LYS A 498 16.78 -0.50 4.69
CA LYS A 498 16.13 0.16 3.55
C LYS A 498 17.10 0.85 2.59
N GLU A 499 18.35 1.07 3.00
CA GLU A 499 19.39 1.68 2.17
C GLU A 499 20.23 0.64 1.40
N GLU A 500 19.94 -0.66 1.57
CA GLU A 500 20.64 -1.74 0.89
C GLU A 500 20.31 -1.76 -0.61
N ARG A 501 21.32 -1.52 -1.45
CA ARG A 501 21.19 -1.51 -2.92
C ARG A 501 21.40 -2.87 -3.57
N TYR A 502 22.15 -3.73 -2.89
CA TYR A 502 22.56 -5.04 -3.36
C TYR A 502 23.04 -5.86 -2.16
N ILE A 503 23.01 -7.17 -2.32
CA ILE A 503 23.55 -8.13 -1.35
C ILE A 503 25.08 -8.13 -1.45
N LEU A 504 25.78 -8.07 -0.32
CA LEU A 504 27.23 -8.27 -0.29
C LEU A 504 27.59 -9.76 -0.41
N SER A 505 28.70 -10.08 -1.07
CA SER A 505 29.17 -11.47 -1.20
C SER A 505 29.39 -12.11 0.18
N GLY A 506 28.68 -13.21 0.47
CA GLY A 506 28.75 -13.91 1.76
C GLY A 506 27.86 -13.33 2.86
N GLN A 507 27.09 -12.28 2.58
CA GLN A 507 26.13 -11.71 3.52
C GLN A 507 25.04 -12.74 3.89
N PRO A 508 24.72 -12.90 5.18
CA PRO A 508 23.56 -13.67 5.60
C PRO A 508 22.25 -13.06 5.09
N LEU A 509 21.39 -13.89 4.51
CA LEU A 509 20.09 -13.49 3.98
C LEU A 509 18.99 -13.75 5.00
N LEU A 510 18.26 -12.70 5.39
CA LEU A 510 17.02 -12.87 6.13
C LEU A 510 15.90 -13.19 5.13
N LEU A 511 15.25 -14.32 5.32
CA LEU A 511 14.19 -14.81 4.45
C LEU A 511 12.88 -14.94 5.21
N GLU A 512 11.79 -14.46 4.61
CA GLU A 512 10.44 -14.88 4.95
C GLU A 512 10.21 -16.30 4.44
N ALA A 513 9.50 -17.12 5.21
CA ALA A 513 9.03 -18.42 4.80
C ALA A 513 7.53 -18.55 5.04
N PHE A 514 6.79 -18.99 4.02
CA PHE A 514 5.37 -19.30 4.10
C PHE A 514 5.12 -20.76 3.74
N ASN A 515 4.38 -21.50 4.56
CA ASN A 515 4.02 -22.89 4.28
C ASN A 515 2.65 -22.96 3.61
N GLU A 516 2.60 -23.32 2.33
CA GLU A 516 1.34 -23.35 1.58
C GLU A 516 0.34 -24.42 2.07
N VAL A 517 0.78 -25.39 2.89
CA VAL A 517 -0.07 -26.45 3.47
C VAL A 517 -0.64 -26.05 4.83
N THR A 518 0.20 -25.56 5.74
CA THR A 518 -0.22 -25.20 7.11
C THR A 518 -0.62 -23.73 7.26
N LYS A 519 -0.34 -22.91 6.23
CA LYS A 519 -0.48 -21.45 6.19
C LYS A 519 0.38 -20.70 7.22
N GLU A 520 1.29 -21.40 7.88
CA GLU A 520 2.19 -20.82 8.88
C GLU A 520 3.22 -19.91 8.21
N ASN A 521 3.66 -18.88 8.95
CA ASN A 521 4.73 -17.98 8.54
C ASN A 521 5.94 -18.14 9.44
N GLY A 522 7.10 -17.72 8.94
CA GLY A 522 8.35 -17.83 9.67
C GLY A 522 9.47 -16.99 9.09
N LEU A 523 10.59 -17.02 9.81
CA LEU A 523 11.84 -16.40 9.41
C LEU A 523 12.94 -17.45 9.32
N TYR A 524 13.78 -17.28 8.32
CA TYR A 524 14.98 -18.07 8.09
C TYR A 524 16.18 -17.14 7.95
N LEU A 525 17.33 -17.57 8.43
CA LEU A 525 18.61 -16.94 8.15
C LEU A 525 19.40 -17.88 7.24
N ASN A 526 19.54 -17.52 5.97
CA ASN A 526 19.92 -18.44 4.91
C ASN A 526 18.99 -19.67 4.93
N LYS A 527 19.56 -20.88 5.05
CA LYS A 527 18.80 -22.15 5.17
C LYS A 527 18.39 -22.48 6.61
N LYS A 528 18.83 -21.71 7.61
CA LYS A 528 18.55 -22.00 9.04
C LYS A 528 17.19 -21.45 9.42
N LYS A 529 16.25 -22.33 9.77
CA LYS A 529 14.96 -21.96 10.38
C LYS A 529 15.20 -21.22 11.68
N ILE A 530 14.70 -19.99 11.79
CA ILE A 530 14.72 -19.20 13.01
C ILE A 530 13.44 -19.44 13.81
N MET A 531 12.30 -19.26 13.16
CA MET A 531 10.98 -19.53 13.74
C MET A 531 9.98 -19.84 12.63
N MET A 532 8.94 -20.58 12.97
CA MET A 532 7.80 -20.90 12.11
C MET A 532 6.60 -21.17 13.00
N GLY A 533 5.42 -20.68 12.65
CA GLY A 533 4.21 -20.98 13.39
C GLY A 533 2.97 -20.23 12.91
N PRO A 534 1.84 -20.38 13.64
CA PRO A 534 0.54 -19.81 13.29
C PRO A 534 0.44 -18.33 13.66
N PHE A 535 1.35 -17.54 13.10
CA PHE A 535 1.45 -16.10 13.28
C PHE A 535 1.83 -15.44 11.95
N THR A 536 1.78 -14.13 11.91
CA THR A 536 2.34 -13.28 10.86
C THR A 536 3.50 -12.48 11.45
N ILE A 537 4.51 -12.19 10.63
CA ILE A 537 5.62 -11.30 10.97
C ILE A 537 5.70 -10.24 9.90
N ASN A 538 5.71 -8.97 10.30
CA ASN A 538 5.66 -7.85 9.37
C ASN A 538 6.80 -6.87 9.60
N ALA A 539 7.41 -6.47 8.48
CA ALA A 539 8.40 -5.39 8.36
C ALA A 539 9.52 -5.46 9.43
N PRO A 540 10.37 -6.50 9.41
CA PRO A 540 11.54 -6.54 10.28
C PRO A 540 12.51 -5.41 9.94
N VAL A 541 13.06 -4.77 10.96
CA VAL A 541 14.07 -3.70 10.85
C VAL A 541 15.26 -4.09 11.71
N LYS A 542 16.48 -3.93 11.19
CA LYS A 542 17.72 -4.22 11.94
C LYS A 542 18.40 -2.93 12.41
N ALA A 543 18.98 -2.97 13.60
CA ALA A 543 19.96 -1.96 14.03
C ALA A 543 21.20 -2.01 13.11
N LYS A 544 21.69 -0.84 12.67
CA LYS A 544 22.79 -0.77 11.70
C LYS A 544 24.09 -1.42 12.19
N ASN A 545 24.42 -1.26 13.48
CA ASN A 545 25.69 -1.64 14.08
C ASN A 545 25.55 -2.76 15.14
N ALA A 546 24.39 -3.42 15.21
CA ALA A 546 24.13 -4.50 16.16
C ALA A 546 23.18 -5.54 15.54
N ASP A 547 23.30 -6.80 15.95
CA ASP A 547 22.37 -7.87 15.53
C ASP A 547 21.06 -7.84 16.33
N VAL A 548 20.45 -6.66 16.43
CA VAL A 548 19.17 -6.45 17.09
C VAL A 548 18.12 -6.12 16.03
N TYR A 549 17.01 -6.84 16.07
CA TYR A 549 15.90 -6.70 15.15
C TYR A 549 14.66 -6.24 15.91
N ILE A 550 13.84 -5.44 15.26
CA ILE A 550 12.46 -5.20 15.68
C ILE A 550 11.51 -5.62 14.58
N TYR A 551 10.38 -6.21 14.94
CA TYR A 551 9.34 -6.61 14.01
C TYR A 551 7.98 -6.56 14.67
N THR A 552 6.93 -6.51 13.85
CA THR A 552 5.56 -6.68 14.33
C THR A 552 5.19 -8.14 14.20
N LYS A 553 4.67 -8.78 15.24
CA LYS A 553 4.21 -10.18 15.21
C LYS A 553 2.84 -10.27 15.86
N GLY A 554 1.95 -11.05 15.24
CA GLY A 554 0.59 -11.25 15.71
C GLY A 554 -0.04 -12.46 15.04
N SER A 555 -1.25 -12.81 15.43
CA SER A 555 -2.04 -13.85 14.75
C SER A 555 -3.51 -13.43 14.73
N TYR A 556 -4.42 -14.25 14.19
CA TYR A 556 -5.85 -14.00 14.39
C TYR A 556 -6.22 -13.91 15.90
N LEU A 557 -5.52 -14.67 16.76
CA LEU A 557 -5.76 -14.72 18.20
C LEU A 557 -5.00 -13.64 18.98
N LEU A 558 -3.85 -13.20 18.48
CA LEU A 558 -2.94 -12.31 19.18
C LEU A 558 -2.84 -10.97 18.45
N SER A 559 -3.21 -9.89 19.12
CA SER A 559 -3.07 -8.54 18.56
C SER A 559 -1.61 -8.27 18.13
N PRO A 560 -1.37 -7.59 16.99
CA PRO A 560 -0.02 -7.39 16.47
C PRO A 560 0.81 -6.44 17.33
N ASP A 561 1.76 -7.00 18.07
CA ASP A 561 2.66 -6.26 18.95
C ASP A 561 4.06 -6.12 18.34
N ILE A 562 4.80 -5.12 18.83
CA ILE A 562 6.21 -4.92 18.50
C ILE A 562 7.05 -5.84 19.37
N TYR A 563 7.95 -6.58 18.73
CA TYR A 563 8.93 -7.43 19.39
C TYR A 563 10.33 -6.94 19.07
N LEU A 564 11.21 -7.01 20.06
CA LEU A 564 12.65 -6.86 19.93
C LEU A 564 13.29 -8.24 20.00
N ASN A 565 14.27 -8.50 19.14
CA ASN A 565 15.02 -9.74 19.16
C ASN A 565 16.52 -9.48 19.05
N ASN A 566 17.30 -10.06 19.97
CA ASN A 566 18.75 -10.04 19.90
C ASN A 566 19.28 -11.33 19.24
N ASN A 567 19.75 -11.18 18.01
CA ASN A 567 20.34 -12.23 17.16
C ASN A 567 19.48 -13.50 17.08
N PHE A 568 18.16 -13.34 17.07
CA PHE A 568 17.20 -14.44 17.04
C PHE A 568 17.33 -15.44 18.21
N LYS A 569 17.91 -15.02 19.34
CA LYS A 569 18.10 -15.86 20.55
C LYS A 569 17.09 -15.56 21.64
N LYS A 570 16.72 -14.28 21.81
CA LYS A 570 15.80 -13.81 22.84
C LYS A 570 14.84 -12.80 22.23
N GLU A 571 13.58 -13.19 22.17
CA GLU A 571 12.45 -12.33 21.77
C GLU A 571 11.86 -11.64 23.01
N ILE A 572 11.61 -10.33 22.93
CA ILE A 572 11.03 -9.50 23.99
C ILE A 572 9.86 -8.73 23.39
N GLN A 573 8.66 -8.91 23.95
CA GLN A 573 7.48 -8.14 23.57
C GLN A 573 7.58 -6.73 24.15
N LEU A 574 7.61 -5.71 23.29
CA LEU A 574 7.75 -4.30 23.68
C LEU A 574 6.40 -3.61 23.86
N SER A 575 5.39 -3.99 23.08
CA SER A 575 4.05 -3.42 23.18
C SER A 575 3.04 -4.46 23.65
N HIS A 576 1.95 -3.98 24.24
CA HIS A 576 0.82 -4.79 24.66
C HIS A 576 -0.46 -4.06 24.22
N ILE A 577 -0.67 -3.97 22.91
CA ILE A 577 -1.83 -3.26 22.37
C ILE A 577 -3.11 -4.10 22.56
N ASN A 578 -4.24 -3.42 22.69
CA ASN A 578 -5.56 -4.02 22.80
C ASN A 578 -5.77 -5.06 23.93
N PRO A 579 -5.31 -4.84 25.17
CA PRO A 579 -5.57 -5.77 26.27
C PRO A 579 -7.07 -5.99 26.53
N GLN A 580 -7.91 -5.02 26.15
CA GLN A 580 -9.37 -5.14 26.20
C GLN A 580 -9.93 -6.27 25.34
N GLN A 581 -9.19 -6.80 24.36
CA GLN A 581 -9.63 -7.94 23.54
C GLN A 581 -10.03 -9.14 24.40
N GLN A 582 -9.33 -9.39 25.52
CA GLN A 582 -9.63 -10.49 26.43
C GLN A 582 -11.03 -10.42 27.05
N GLN A 583 -11.67 -9.25 27.02
CA GLN A 583 -13.03 -9.03 27.54
C GLN A 583 -14.12 -9.43 26.53
N TYR A 584 -13.76 -9.64 25.25
CA TYR A 584 -14.70 -9.93 24.19
C TYR A 584 -14.63 -11.38 23.74
N ASN A 585 -15.79 -11.96 23.40
CA ASN A 585 -15.88 -13.24 22.71
C ASN A 585 -15.17 -13.10 21.36
N TRP A 586 -13.91 -13.49 21.20
CA TRP A 586 -13.16 -13.12 20.00
C TRP A 586 -13.45 -14.04 18.81
N GLY A 587 -12.77 -15.18 18.77
CA GLY A 587 -12.96 -16.23 17.79
C GLY A 587 -11.74 -17.12 17.66
N THR A 588 -11.87 -18.18 16.88
CA THR A 588 -10.81 -19.09 16.45
C THR A 588 -10.83 -19.21 14.93
N VAL A 589 -9.74 -19.71 14.35
CA VAL A 589 -9.58 -19.88 12.90
C VAL A 589 -9.02 -21.26 12.60
N GLU A 590 -9.57 -21.94 11.59
CA GLU A 590 -9.05 -23.24 11.10
C GLU A 590 -9.21 -23.37 9.58
N LEU A 591 -8.39 -24.23 8.95
CA LEU A 591 -8.62 -24.63 7.56
C LEU A 591 -9.82 -25.58 7.51
N PHE A 592 -10.81 -25.23 6.72
CA PHE A 592 -11.92 -26.11 6.38
C PHE A 592 -11.69 -26.68 4.99
N LYS A 593 -11.75 -28.01 4.86
CA LYS A 593 -11.49 -28.73 3.61
C LYS A 593 -12.72 -29.52 3.19
N TRP A 594 -13.03 -29.51 1.90
CA TRP A 594 -14.13 -30.28 1.34
C TRP A 594 -13.82 -30.70 -0.10
N THR A 595 -14.69 -31.53 -0.66
CA THR A 595 -14.66 -31.88 -2.08
C THR A 595 -15.71 -31.05 -2.81
N ALA A 596 -15.27 -30.26 -3.79
CA ALA A 596 -16.14 -29.47 -4.65
C ALA A 596 -16.97 -30.38 -5.58
N TYR A 597 -18.00 -29.84 -6.24
CA TYR A 597 -18.90 -30.65 -7.08
C TYR A 597 -18.21 -31.26 -8.31
N ASP A 598 -17.10 -30.68 -8.75
CA ASP A 598 -16.24 -31.24 -9.81
C ASP A 598 -15.22 -32.28 -9.29
N GLY A 599 -15.32 -32.68 -8.02
CA GLY A 599 -14.45 -33.69 -7.40
C GLY A 599 -13.09 -33.15 -6.94
N LYS A 600 -12.77 -31.88 -7.19
CA LYS A 600 -11.51 -31.27 -6.72
C LYS A 600 -11.53 -31.06 -5.21
N GLN A 601 -10.36 -31.20 -4.59
CA GLN A 601 -10.19 -30.81 -3.20
C GLN A 601 -10.18 -29.28 -3.11
N ALA A 602 -10.97 -28.76 -2.19
CA ALA A 602 -11.12 -27.34 -1.94
C ALA A 602 -10.84 -27.03 -0.48
N GLU A 603 -10.44 -25.79 -0.21
CA GLU A 603 -10.17 -25.32 1.14
C GLU A 603 -10.63 -23.88 1.33
N GLY A 604 -10.75 -23.47 2.58
CA GLY A 604 -11.18 -22.15 2.98
C GLY A 604 -10.89 -21.93 4.45
N ILE A 605 -11.06 -20.69 4.90
CA ILE A 605 -10.90 -20.33 6.30
C ILE A 605 -12.26 -20.45 7.00
N LEU A 606 -12.32 -21.21 8.09
CA LEU A 606 -13.49 -21.23 8.98
C LEU A 606 -13.17 -20.48 10.26
N TYR A 607 -13.92 -19.41 10.51
CA TYR A 607 -13.89 -18.66 11.75
C TYR A 607 -15.05 -19.08 12.66
N LYS A 608 -14.75 -19.37 13.93
CA LYS A 608 -15.73 -19.80 14.94
C LYS A 608 -15.67 -18.91 16.17
N PRO A 609 -16.78 -18.69 16.91
CA PRO A 609 -16.74 -18.05 18.23
C PRO A 609 -15.74 -18.75 19.16
N GLU A 610 -15.13 -18.04 20.10
CA GLU A 610 -14.14 -18.67 20.98
C GLU A 610 -14.81 -19.61 22.00
N ASP A 611 -16.08 -19.33 22.32
CA ASP A 611 -16.96 -20.15 23.15
C ASP A 611 -17.79 -21.15 22.32
N PHE A 612 -17.27 -21.55 21.16
CA PHE A 612 -17.92 -22.51 20.27
C PHE A 612 -18.29 -23.81 21.00
N ASP A 613 -19.54 -24.22 20.86
CA ASP A 613 -20.13 -25.40 21.46
C ASP A 613 -20.78 -26.24 20.36
N SER A 614 -20.24 -27.41 20.09
CA SER A 614 -20.70 -28.31 19.02
C SER A 614 -22.13 -28.83 19.21
N THR A 615 -22.73 -28.62 20.38
CA THR A 615 -24.14 -28.96 20.68
C THR A 615 -25.13 -27.85 20.30
N LYS A 616 -24.64 -26.63 20.07
CA LYS A 616 -25.45 -25.48 19.64
C LYS A 616 -25.48 -25.37 18.11
N LYS A 617 -26.49 -24.67 17.59
CA LYS A 617 -26.57 -24.27 16.19
C LYS A 617 -26.19 -22.81 16.02
N TYR A 618 -25.36 -22.52 15.02
CA TYR A 618 -24.87 -21.19 14.72
C TYR A 618 -25.28 -20.77 13.30
N PRO A 619 -25.77 -19.54 13.10
CA PRO A 619 -25.94 -18.97 11.76
C PRO A 619 -24.60 -18.82 11.06
N VAL A 620 -24.60 -18.95 9.74
CA VAL A 620 -23.39 -18.95 8.90
C VAL A 620 -23.42 -17.76 7.96
N ILE A 621 -22.28 -17.08 7.79
CA ILE A 621 -22.06 -16.12 6.70
C ILE A 621 -20.90 -16.64 5.85
N LEU A 622 -21.09 -16.73 4.53
CA LEU A 622 -19.97 -16.94 3.62
C LEU A 622 -19.47 -15.60 3.09
N TYR A 623 -18.17 -15.36 3.23
CA TYR A 623 -17.49 -14.19 2.70
C TYR A 623 -16.46 -14.63 1.67
N PHE A 624 -16.49 -14.05 0.47
CA PHE A 624 -15.62 -14.53 -0.61
C PHE A 624 -15.19 -13.41 -1.56
N TYR A 625 -14.07 -13.68 -2.23
CA TYR A 625 -13.55 -12.85 -3.31
C TYR A 625 -12.79 -13.73 -4.31
N GLU A 626 -11.62 -14.25 -3.92
CA GLU A 626 -10.83 -15.20 -4.72
C GLU A 626 -10.22 -16.28 -3.82
N LYS A 627 -8.93 -16.18 -3.47
CA LYS A 627 -8.25 -17.05 -2.52
C LYS A 627 -7.83 -16.22 -1.30
N LEU A 628 -8.17 -16.67 -0.10
CA LEU A 628 -7.96 -15.97 1.17
C LEU A 628 -7.11 -16.78 2.15
N THR A 629 -6.96 -18.10 1.97
CA THR A 629 -6.32 -18.97 2.99
C THR A 629 -4.89 -18.61 3.35
N GLU A 630 -4.15 -17.89 2.51
CA GLU A 630 -2.82 -17.37 2.88
C GLU A 630 -2.86 -16.33 4.01
N GLU A 631 -3.99 -15.65 4.18
CA GLU A 631 -4.23 -14.66 5.24
C GLU A 631 -4.80 -15.29 6.53
N MET A 632 -4.89 -16.63 6.64
CA MET A 632 -5.55 -17.33 7.74
C MET A 632 -5.11 -16.86 9.13
N TYR A 633 -3.81 -16.62 9.34
CA TYR A 633 -3.29 -16.15 10.62
C TYR A 633 -3.15 -14.63 10.71
N ALA A 634 -3.62 -13.86 9.73
CA ALA A 634 -3.64 -12.41 9.85
C ALA A 634 -4.59 -11.96 10.97
N TYR A 635 -4.21 -10.91 11.69
CA TYR A 635 -5.08 -10.30 12.68
C TYR A 635 -6.16 -9.46 12.00
N VAL A 636 -7.43 -9.72 12.34
CA VAL A 636 -8.58 -8.97 11.83
C VAL A 636 -9.15 -8.09 12.96
N PRO A 637 -8.78 -6.81 13.06
CA PRO A 637 -9.28 -5.93 14.12
C PRO A 637 -10.76 -5.55 13.89
N PRO A 638 -11.56 -5.31 14.95
CA PRO A 638 -12.85 -4.68 14.81
C PRO A 638 -12.66 -3.23 14.34
N ALA A 639 -13.13 -2.94 13.13
CA ALA A 639 -13.08 -1.61 12.55
C ALA A 639 -14.35 -1.38 11.71
N PRO A 640 -14.77 -0.13 11.48
CA PRO A 640 -15.77 0.15 10.48
C PRO A 640 -15.12 -0.08 9.11
N THR A 641 -15.29 -1.28 8.56
CA THR A 641 -14.72 -1.67 7.27
C THR A 641 -15.34 -0.84 6.15
N PRO A 642 -14.63 -0.59 5.03
CA PRO A 642 -15.17 0.21 3.94
C PRO A 642 -16.41 -0.40 3.26
N SER A 643 -16.50 -1.73 3.23
CA SER A 643 -17.46 -2.48 2.39
C SER A 643 -17.42 -4.01 2.57
N ARG A 644 -16.36 -4.55 3.20
CA ARG A 644 -16.17 -5.99 3.45
C ARG A 644 -16.83 -6.42 4.76
N LEU A 645 -17.18 -7.69 4.88
CA LEU A 645 -17.65 -8.27 6.14
C LEU A 645 -16.63 -8.03 7.27
N ASN A 646 -17.10 -7.48 8.39
CA ASN A 646 -16.29 -7.35 9.61
C ASN A 646 -16.25 -8.70 10.35
N ILE A 647 -15.38 -9.61 9.89
CA ILE A 647 -15.34 -11.02 10.31
C ILE A 647 -15.32 -11.16 11.84
N SER A 648 -14.35 -10.54 12.53
CA SER A 648 -14.23 -10.66 14.00
C SER A 648 -15.47 -10.14 14.73
N PHE A 649 -16.13 -9.10 14.21
CA PHE A 649 -17.37 -8.57 14.77
C PHE A 649 -18.53 -9.57 14.66
N PHE A 650 -18.73 -10.21 13.51
CA PHE A 650 -19.79 -11.21 13.34
C PHE A 650 -19.48 -12.49 14.13
N VAL A 651 -18.23 -12.98 14.07
CA VAL A 651 -17.80 -14.18 14.83
C VAL A 651 -18.00 -13.99 16.32
N SER A 652 -17.62 -12.83 16.85
CA SER A 652 -17.82 -12.46 18.26
C SER A 652 -19.29 -12.45 18.70
N ARG A 653 -20.19 -12.24 17.74
CA ARG A 653 -21.64 -12.23 17.96
C ARG A 653 -22.28 -13.61 17.73
N GLY A 654 -21.50 -14.69 17.63
CA GLY A 654 -22.04 -16.04 17.47
C GLY A 654 -22.41 -16.41 16.03
N TYR A 655 -21.75 -15.81 15.03
CA TYR A 655 -21.80 -16.31 13.66
C TYR A 655 -20.61 -17.23 13.37
N LEU A 656 -20.81 -18.22 12.51
CA LEU A 656 -19.73 -18.86 11.79
C LEU A 656 -19.44 -18.08 10.51
N VAL A 657 -18.18 -17.92 10.16
CA VAL A 657 -17.80 -17.32 8.87
C VAL A 657 -16.94 -18.31 8.10
N LEU A 658 -17.38 -18.68 6.89
CA LEU A 658 -16.59 -19.50 5.97
C LEU A 658 -16.11 -18.62 4.81
N ALA A 659 -14.81 -18.59 4.59
CA ALA A 659 -14.16 -17.88 3.50
C ALA A 659 -13.48 -18.87 2.53
N PRO A 660 -14.19 -19.35 1.50
CA PRO A 660 -13.68 -20.37 0.58
C PRO A 660 -12.65 -19.78 -0.39
N ASP A 661 -11.61 -20.57 -0.72
CA ASP A 661 -10.77 -20.31 -1.88
C ASP A 661 -11.47 -20.79 -3.15
N ILE A 662 -11.44 -19.97 -4.19
CA ILE A 662 -12.09 -20.24 -5.47
C ILE A 662 -11.01 -20.40 -6.55
N THR A 663 -11.11 -21.47 -7.33
CA THR A 663 -10.35 -21.67 -8.56
C THR A 663 -11.29 -21.56 -9.73
N TYR A 664 -10.86 -20.88 -10.80
CA TYR A 664 -11.72 -20.55 -11.91
C TYR A 664 -11.45 -21.39 -13.15
N GLU A 665 -12.52 -21.61 -13.91
CA GLU A 665 -12.46 -22.10 -15.28
C GLU A 665 -12.72 -20.92 -16.21
N ASN A 666 -11.84 -20.75 -17.22
CA ASN A 666 -11.99 -19.69 -18.22
C ASN A 666 -13.33 -19.81 -18.95
N GLY A 667 -14.00 -18.67 -19.14
CA GLY A 667 -15.34 -18.55 -19.71
C GLY A 667 -16.47 -18.71 -18.70
N HIS A 668 -16.24 -19.35 -17.56
CA HIS A 668 -17.30 -19.76 -16.63
C HIS A 668 -17.09 -19.31 -15.16
N PRO A 669 -16.68 -18.06 -14.90
CA PRO A 669 -16.36 -17.61 -13.54
C PRO A 669 -17.54 -17.74 -12.56
N GLY A 670 -18.78 -17.52 -13.02
CA GLY A 670 -19.97 -17.67 -12.18
C GLY A 670 -20.19 -19.12 -11.75
N LYS A 671 -20.05 -20.07 -12.69
CA LYS A 671 -20.16 -21.52 -12.39
C LYS A 671 -19.04 -21.97 -11.45
N SER A 672 -17.82 -21.46 -11.62
CA SER A 672 -16.72 -21.73 -10.69
C SER A 672 -17.03 -21.21 -9.28
N ALA A 673 -17.50 -19.97 -9.15
CA ALA A 673 -17.92 -19.43 -7.86
C ALA A 673 -19.02 -20.28 -7.22
N TYR A 674 -20.04 -20.69 -7.99
CA TYR A 674 -21.06 -21.65 -7.53
C TYR A 674 -20.45 -22.95 -7.02
N ASN A 675 -19.55 -23.56 -7.80
CA ASN A 675 -18.92 -24.82 -7.46
C ASN A 675 -18.24 -24.73 -6.08
N TYR A 676 -17.36 -23.77 -5.85
CA TYR A 676 -16.58 -23.70 -4.60
C TYR A 676 -17.40 -23.17 -3.42
N ILE A 677 -18.22 -22.14 -3.61
CA ILE A 677 -18.96 -21.51 -2.50
C ILE A 677 -20.13 -22.39 -2.04
N VAL A 678 -20.94 -22.91 -2.98
CA VAL A 678 -22.14 -23.69 -2.63
C VAL A 678 -21.76 -25.08 -2.13
N SER A 679 -20.76 -25.73 -2.71
CA SER A 679 -20.27 -27.00 -2.17
C SER A 679 -19.66 -26.84 -0.78
N GLY A 680 -18.92 -25.75 -0.53
CA GLY A 680 -18.38 -25.41 0.79
C GLY A 680 -19.49 -25.18 1.83
N ALA A 681 -20.51 -24.40 1.48
CA ALA A 681 -21.70 -24.20 2.33
C ALA A 681 -22.40 -25.53 2.67
N ARG A 682 -22.63 -26.40 1.68
CA ARG A 682 -23.25 -27.71 1.90
C ARG A 682 -22.38 -28.66 2.69
N ALA A 683 -21.06 -28.61 2.51
CA ALA A 683 -20.13 -29.40 3.30
C ALA A 683 -20.15 -28.96 4.76
N LEU A 684 -20.15 -27.66 5.03
CA LEU A 684 -20.25 -27.12 6.39
C LEU A 684 -21.58 -27.50 7.05
N ALA A 685 -22.69 -27.43 6.30
CA ALA A 685 -24.03 -27.81 6.75
C ALA A 685 -24.19 -29.28 7.16
N LYS A 686 -23.23 -30.17 6.83
CA LYS A 686 -23.24 -31.56 7.33
C LYS A 686 -22.94 -31.64 8.82
N ASN A 687 -22.35 -30.59 9.39
CA ASN A 687 -22.12 -30.50 10.82
C ASN A 687 -23.41 -30.05 11.52
N SER A 688 -23.81 -30.75 12.58
CA SER A 688 -25.04 -30.45 13.33
C SER A 688 -25.09 -29.04 13.93
N TRP A 689 -23.92 -28.42 14.13
CA TRP A 689 -23.74 -27.10 14.70
C TRP A 689 -23.80 -25.95 13.69
N ALA A 690 -23.75 -26.24 12.38
CA ALA A 690 -23.96 -25.23 11.34
C ALA A 690 -25.45 -25.16 10.99
N ASP A 691 -26.09 -24.01 11.18
CA ASP A 691 -27.49 -23.84 10.85
C ASP A 691 -27.69 -23.67 9.33
N SER A 692 -28.08 -24.77 8.67
CA SER A 692 -28.30 -24.81 7.23
C SER A 692 -29.52 -24.00 6.75
N LEU A 693 -30.40 -23.56 7.66
CA LEU A 693 -31.54 -22.71 7.33
C LEU A 693 -31.22 -21.22 7.47
N HIS A 694 -30.13 -20.88 8.16
CA HIS A 694 -29.69 -19.51 8.44
C HIS A 694 -28.28 -19.26 7.88
N MET A 695 -28.16 -19.38 6.56
CA MET A 695 -26.93 -19.06 5.82
C MET A 695 -27.08 -17.74 5.04
N GLY A 696 -26.14 -16.81 5.22
CA GLY A 696 -26.02 -15.59 4.42
C GLY A 696 -24.77 -15.56 3.56
N ILE A 697 -24.72 -14.67 2.56
CA ILE A 697 -23.54 -14.43 1.72
C ILE A 697 -23.19 -12.95 1.64
N GLN A 698 -21.90 -12.64 1.60
CA GLN A 698 -21.36 -11.28 1.51
C GLN A 698 -20.18 -11.25 0.52
N GLY A 699 -20.16 -10.24 -0.34
CA GLY A 699 -19.03 -9.99 -1.22
C GLY A 699 -19.04 -8.56 -1.75
N GLN A 700 -17.86 -8.05 -2.09
CA GLN A 700 -17.66 -6.71 -2.64
C GLN A 700 -16.93 -6.78 -3.99
N SER A 701 -17.26 -5.88 -4.92
CA SER A 701 -16.68 -5.81 -6.26
C SER A 701 -16.84 -7.13 -7.02
N TRP A 702 -15.77 -7.88 -7.26
CA TRP A 702 -15.84 -9.24 -7.79
C TRP A 702 -16.69 -10.18 -6.93
N GLY A 703 -16.52 -10.11 -5.61
CA GLY A 703 -17.40 -10.80 -4.66
C GLY A 703 -18.87 -10.34 -4.77
N GLY A 704 -19.10 -9.07 -5.12
CA GLY A 704 -20.44 -8.53 -5.36
C GLY A 704 -21.09 -9.14 -6.60
N TYR A 705 -20.33 -9.27 -7.69
CA TYR A 705 -20.76 -10.04 -8.87
C TYR A 705 -21.10 -11.48 -8.50
N GLN A 706 -20.22 -12.15 -7.75
CA GLN A 706 -20.45 -13.54 -7.32
C GLN A 706 -21.71 -13.67 -6.47
N VAL A 707 -21.97 -12.75 -5.53
CA VAL A 707 -23.24 -12.72 -4.77
C VAL A 707 -24.43 -12.60 -5.72
N ALA A 708 -24.41 -11.63 -6.64
CA ALA A 708 -25.48 -11.41 -7.59
C ALA A 708 -25.71 -12.61 -8.52
N TYR A 709 -24.64 -13.30 -8.94
CA TYR A 709 -24.73 -14.54 -9.71
C TYR A 709 -25.35 -15.66 -8.88
N LEU A 710 -24.83 -15.94 -7.69
CA LEU A 710 -25.25 -17.08 -6.86
C LEU A 710 -26.75 -17.05 -6.53
N ILE A 711 -27.31 -15.88 -6.20
CA ILE A 711 -28.74 -15.76 -5.86
C ILE A 711 -29.67 -16.04 -7.05
N THR A 712 -29.15 -16.05 -8.29
CA THR A 712 -29.90 -16.47 -9.48
C THR A 712 -29.84 -17.98 -9.73
N GLN A 713 -28.91 -18.69 -9.08
CA GLN A 713 -28.62 -20.10 -9.32
C GLN A 713 -29.06 -21.02 -8.17
N THR A 714 -29.29 -20.49 -6.97
CA THR A 714 -29.68 -21.29 -5.80
C THR A 714 -30.50 -20.50 -4.79
N ASN A 715 -31.35 -21.22 -4.05
CA ASN A 715 -32.10 -20.71 -2.90
C ASN A 715 -31.47 -21.15 -1.55
N LEU A 716 -30.21 -21.61 -1.55
CA LEU A 716 -29.53 -22.06 -0.33
C LEU A 716 -29.39 -20.96 0.72
N PHE A 717 -29.27 -19.71 0.29
CA PHE A 717 -28.98 -18.58 1.17
C PHE A 717 -30.26 -17.84 1.55
N LYS A 718 -30.39 -17.56 2.85
CA LYS A 718 -31.50 -16.84 3.46
C LYS A 718 -31.40 -15.33 3.28
N ALA A 719 -30.18 -14.80 3.13
CA ALA A 719 -29.92 -13.38 2.91
C ALA A 719 -28.62 -13.16 2.12
N ALA A 720 -28.57 -12.10 1.31
CA ALA A 720 -27.42 -11.76 0.49
C ALA A 720 -27.04 -10.27 0.61
N TRP A 721 -25.75 -9.97 0.63
CA TRP A 721 -25.22 -8.62 0.63
C TRP A 721 -24.19 -8.43 -0.49
N ALA A 722 -24.55 -7.65 -1.51
CA ALA A 722 -23.74 -7.41 -2.70
C ALA A 722 -23.18 -5.98 -2.71
N GLY A 723 -21.88 -5.84 -2.45
CA GLY A 723 -21.16 -4.57 -2.58
C GLY A 723 -20.62 -4.36 -3.99
N ALA A 724 -20.90 -3.21 -4.60
CA ALA A 724 -20.50 -2.81 -5.95
C ALA A 724 -20.59 -3.96 -7.00
N PRO A 725 -21.75 -4.63 -7.14
CA PRO A 725 -21.88 -5.76 -8.06
C PRO A 725 -21.82 -5.33 -9.52
N VAL A 726 -21.31 -6.22 -10.38
CA VAL A 726 -21.57 -6.19 -11.83
C VAL A 726 -22.77 -7.09 -12.11
N ALA A 727 -23.83 -6.52 -12.67
CA ALA A 727 -25.08 -7.22 -12.97
C ALA A 727 -25.19 -7.62 -14.45
N ASN A 728 -24.53 -6.86 -15.33
CA ASN A 728 -24.59 -7.03 -16.77
C ASN A 728 -23.19 -6.84 -17.36
N MET A 729 -22.50 -7.94 -17.61
CA MET A 729 -21.15 -7.93 -18.20
C MET A 729 -21.14 -7.35 -19.61
N THR A 730 -22.26 -7.40 -20.36
CA THR A 730 -22.32 -6.84 -21.73
C THR A 730 -22.20 -5.32 -21.73
N SER A 731 -22.95 -4.61 -20.87
CA SER A 731 -22.87 -3.16 -20.75
C SER A 731 -21.61 -2.73 -20.00
N ALA A 732 -21.18 -3.53 -19.03
CA ALA A 732 -20.01 -3.26 -18.21
C ALA A 732 -18.67 -3.45 -18.96
N TYR A 733 -18.64 -4.25 -20.04
CA TYR A 733 -17.50 -4.43 -20.95
C TYR A 733 -17.08 -3.12 -21.64
N GLY A 734 -18.06 -2.35 -22.12
CA GLY A 734 -17.84 -1.02 -22.69
C GLY A 734 -17.64 0.10 -21.66
N GLY A 735 -17.82 -0.19 -20.37
CA GLY A 735 -17.75 0.79 -19.30
C GLY A 735 -16.33 1.35 -19.05
N ILE A 736 -16.27 2.51 -18.41
CA ILE A 736 -15.02 3.18 -18.02
C ILE A 736 -14.77 2.98 -16.51
N ARG A 737 -13.53 2.65 -16.15
CA ARG A 737 -12.99 2.81 -14.79
C ARG A 737 -12.63 4.28 -14.59
N TRP A 738 -13.57 5.09 -14.14
CA TRP A 738 -13.38 6.54 -13.97
C TRP A 738 -12.30 6.93 -12.97
N GLU A 739 -11.73 6.02 -12.17
CA GLU A 739 -10.53 6.29 -11.36
C GLU A 739 -9.27 6.43 -12.23
N THR A 740 -9.10 5.56 -13.24
CA THR A 740 -7.93 5.54 -14.14
C THR A 740 -8.22 6.12 -15.53
N GLY A 741 -9.49 6.22 -15.89
CA GLY A 741 -9.96 6.56 -17.24
C GLY A 741 -9.95 5.39 -18.23
N MET A 742 -9.46 4.21 -17.82
CA MET A 742 -9.36 3.05 -18.70
C MET A 742 -10.74 2.48 -19.03
N ASN A 743 -10.91 1.96 -20.24
CA ASN A 743 -12.02 1.07 -20.54
C ASN A 743 -11.82 -0.30 -19.86
N ARG A 744 -12.91 -1.05 -19.65
CA ARG A 744 -12.94 -2.27 -18.85
C ARG A 744 -12.73 -3.58 -19.62
N GLN A 745 -12.51 -3.56 -20.93
CA GLN A 745 -12.42 -4.77 -21.76
C GLN A 745 -11.39 -5.79 -21.23
N PHE A 746 -10.19 -5.35 -20.86
CA PHE A 746 -9.15 -6.22 -20.29
C PHE A 746 -9.59 -6.99 -19.04
N GLN A 747 -10.54 -6.44 -18.27
CA GLN A 747 -11.07 -7.10 -17.08
C GLN A 747 -11.81 -8.40 -17.43
N TYR A 748 -12.50 -8.38 -18.56
CA TYR A 748 -13.30 -9.51 -19.05
C TYR A 748 -12.46 -10.47 -19.88
N GLU A 749 -11.62 -9.94 -20.75
CA GLU A 749 -10.85 -10.76 -21.68
C GLU A 749 -9.64 -11.45 -21.04
N ARG A 750 -8.97 -10.80 -20.09
CA ARG A 750 -7.64 -11.23 -19.63
C ARG A 750 -7.51 -11.45 -18.14
N SER A 751 -8.20 -10.65 -17.32
CA SER A 751 -8.02 -10.69 -15.86
C SER A 751 -9.27 -11.19 -15.14
N GLN A 752 -9.69 -10.50 -14.08
CA GLN A 752 -10.54 -11.02 -13.00
C GLN A 752 -11.83 -11.71 -13.46
N SER A 753 -12.48 -11.27 -14.54
CA SER A 753 -13.72 -11.89 -15.01
C SER A 753 -13.50 -13.12 -15.88
N ARG A 754 -12.27 -13.38 -16.33
CA ARG A 754 -11.84 -14.65 -16.91
C ARG A 754 -12.71 -15.16 -18.06
N ILE A 755 -13.34 -14.28 -18.84
CA ILE A 755 -14.18 -14.70 -19.96
C ILE A 755 -13.30 -15.25 -21.09
N GLY A 756 -12.11 -14.68 -21.29
CA GLY A 756 -11.10 -15.21 -22.20
C GLY A 756 -11.39 -14.98 -23.69
N ALA A 757 -12.41 -14.18 -24.01
CA ALA A 757 -12.81 -13.86 -25.37
C ALA A 757 -13.49 -12.50 -25.43
N THR A 758 -13.49 -11.86 -26.60
CA THR A 758 -14.20 -10.60 -26.81
C THR A 758 -15.72 -10.80 -26.74
N LEU A 759 -16.46 -9.71 -26.49
CA LEU A 759 -17.92 -9.74 -26.48
C LEU A 759 -18.51 -10.20 -27.83
N TRP A 760 -17.83 -9.92 -28.93
CA TRP A 760 -18.30 -10.28 -30.28
C TRP A 760 -18.00 -11.73 -30.64
N ASP A 761 -16.90 -12.29 -30.14
CA ASP A 761 -16.52 -13.68 -30.42
C ASP A 761 -17.33 -14.69 -29.61
N LYS A 762 -17.69 -14.33 -28.37
CA LYS A 762 -18.39 -15.20 -27.41
C LYS A 762 -19.51 -14.49 -26.65
N PRO A 763 -20.49 -13.85 -27.33
CA PRO A 763 -21.56 -13.10 -26.68
C PRO A 763 -22.35 -13.92 -25.66
N GLU A 764 -22.50 -15.23 -25.90
CA GLU A 764 -23.17 -16.17 -25.02
C GLU A 764 -22.51 -16.29 -23.65
N LEU A 765 -21.18 -16.21 -23.54
CA LEU A 765 -20.48 -16.27 -22.26
C LEU A 765 -20.74 -15.02 -21.42
N TYR A 766 -20.84 -13.84 -22.06
CA TYR A 766 -21.17 -12.60 -21.37
C TYR A 766 -22.62 -12.60 -20.88
N ILE A 767 -23.55 -13.17 -21.65
CA ILE A 767 -24.95 -13.34 -21.24
C ILE A 767 -25.06 -14.35 -20.09
N GLU A 768 -24.42 -15.52 -20.21
CA GLU A 768 -24.41 -16.57 -19.18
C GLU A 768 -23.90 -16.04 -17.83
N ASN A 769 -22.82 -15.25 -17.85
CA ASN A 769 -22.22 -14.69 -16.64
C ASN A 769 -22.86 -13.35 -16.22
N SER A 770 -23.99 -12.93 -16.79
CA SER A 770 -24.67 -11.69 -16.40
C SER A 770 -25.92 -11.98 -15.54
N PRO A 771 -25.89 -11.71 -14.21
CA PRO A 771 -27.02 -11.92 -13.32
C PRO A 771 -28.35 -11.32 -13.82
N LEU A 772 -28.29 -10.19 -14.53
CA LEU A 772 -29.44 -9.49 -15.11
C LEU A 772 -30.39 -10.42 -15.85
N PHE A 773 -29.88 -11.34 -16.69
CA PHE A 773 -30.71 -12.21 -17.51
C PHE A 773 -31.35 -13.36 -16.72
N HIS A 774 -30.98 -13.52 -15.45
CA HIS A 774 -31.45 -14.59 -14.58
C HIS A 774 -32.19 -14.08 -13.32
N LEU A 775 -32.47 -12.77 -13.21
CA LEU A 775 -33.17 -12.19 -12.07
C LEU A 775 -34.54 -12.81 -11.72
N PRO A 776 -35.35 -13.33 -12.67
CA PRO A 776 -36.60 -14.01 -12.32
C PRO A 776 -36.43 -15.17 -11.32
N ASN A 777 -35.25 -15.81 -11.32
CA ASN A 777 -34.94 -16.95 -10.45
C ASN A 777 -34.62 -16.55 -9.00
N VAL A 778 -34.38 -15.27 -8.72
CA VAL A 778 -33.97 -14.80 -7.39
C VAL A 778 -35.10 -14.93 -6.39
N ASN A 779 -34.87 -15.62 -5.27
CA ASN A 779 -35.79 -15.64 -4.12
C ASN A 779 -35.14 -15.18 -2.81
N THR A 780 -33.81 -15.08 -2.78
CA THR A 780 -33.04 -14.60 -1.64
C THR A 780 -33.15 -13.07 -1.52
N PRO A 781 -33.59 -12.51 -0.37
CA PRO A 781 -33.52 -11.09 -0.10
C PRO A 781 -32.09 -10.55 -0.23
N VAL A 782 -31.91 -9.41 -0.90
CA VAL A 782 -30.57 -8.86 -1.16
C VAL A 782 -30.46 -7.37 -0.85
N ALA A 783 -29.44 -7.01 -0.06
CA ALA A 783 -29.00 -5.63 0.09
C ALA A 783 -27.84 -5.35 -0.88
N ILE A 784 -27.94 -4.25 -1.62
CA ILE A 784 -26.95 -3.80 -2.61
C ILE A 784 -26.32 -2.53 -2.07
N MET A 785 -24.99 -2.49 -1.98
CA MET A 785 -24.27 -1.24 -1.75
C MET A 785 -23.61 -0.83 -3.06
N SER A 786 -23.95 0.33 -3.62
CA SER A 786 -23.24 0.90 -4.76
C SER A 786 -23.15 2.42 -4.58
N ASN A 787 -22.05 3.04 -4.99
CA ASN A 787 -21.84 4.48 -4.80
C ASN A 787 -21.84 5.22 -6.14
N ASP A 788 -22.25 6.49 -6.11
CA ASP A 788 -22.45 7.32 -7.31
C ASP A 788 -21.14 7.92 -7.86
N ALA A 789 -20.07 7.90 -7.07
CA ALA A 789 -18.71 8.25 -7.49
C ALA A 789 -17.77 7.03 -7.53
N ASP A 790 -18.31 5.82 -7.66
CA ASP A 790 -17.53 4.60 -7.89
C ASP A 790 -16.80 4.68 -9.23
N GLY A 791 -15.46 4.76 -9.17
CA GLY A 791 -14.62 4.84 -10.35
C GLY A 791 -14.05 3.50 -10.81
N ALA A 792 -14.45 2.38 -10.22
CA ALA A 792 -14.04 1.03 -10.63
C ALA A 792 -15.19 0.25 -11.26
N VAL A 793 -16.38 0.25 -10.65
CA VAL A 793 -17.59 -0.39 -11.16
C VAL A 793 -18.63 0.71 -11.47
N PRO A 794 -19.15 0.82 -12.70
CA PRO A 794 -20.15 1.81 -13.04
C PRO A 794 -21.37 1.73 -12.13
N TRP A 795 -21.71 2.86 -11.50
CA TRP A 795 -22.87 3.04 -10.61
C TRP A 795 -24.17 2.41 -11.15
N TYR A 796 -24.39 2.49 -12.46
CA TYR A 796 -25.56 1.93 -13.14
C TYR A 796 -25.70 0.42 -13.01
N GLN A 797 -24.65 -0.34 -12.71
CA GLN A 797 -24.75 -1.79 -12.47
C GLN A 797 -25.56 -2.12 -11.22
N GLY A 798 -25.38 -1.33 -10.14
CA GLY A 798 -26.18 -1.46 -8.92
C GLY A 798 -27.64 -1.03 -9.14
N ILE A 799 -27.85 0.03 -9.93
CA ILE A 799 -29.21 0.48 -10.31
C ILE A 799 -29.92 -0.58 -11.15
N GLU A 800 -29.25 -1.15 -12.15
CA GLU A 800 -29.79 -2.17 -13.05
C GLU A 800 -30.25 -3.40 -12.28
N LEU A 801 -29.43 -3.89 -11.32
CA LEU A 801 -29.80 -4.99 -10.43
C LEU A 801 -31.00 -4.63 -9.53
N PHE A 802 -30.97 -3.48 -8.86
CA PHE A 802 -32.04 -3.04 -7.96
C PHE A 802 -33.38 -2.87 -8.69
N THR A 803 -33.39 -2.15 -9.80
CA THR A 803 -34.61 -1.85 -10.55
C THR A 803 -35.19 -3.10 -11.22
N GLY A 804 -34.36 -4.01 -11.70
CA GLY A 804 -34.78 -5.31 -12.21
C GLY A 804 -35.48 -6.16 -11.14
N LEU A 805 -34.86 -6.33 -9.98
CA LEU A 805 -35.45 -7.07 -8.85
C LEU A 805 -36.73 -6.41 -8.32
N ARG A 806 -36.73 -5.09 -8.20
CA ARG A 806 -37.92 -4.32 -7.79
C ARG A 806 -39.08 -4.51 -8.76
N ARG A 807 -38.82 -4.50 -10.08
CA ARG A 807 -39.85 -4.74 -11.10
C ARG A 807 -40.47 -6.14 -10.96
N LEU A 808 -39.66 -7.12 -10.56
CA LEU A 808 -40.08 -8.50 -10.33
C LEU A 808 -40.70 -8.73 -8.94
N GLY A 809 -40.86 -7.68 -8.11
CA GLY A 809 -41.42 -7.78 -6.77
C GLY A 809 -40.55 -8.58 -5.78
N LYS A 810 -39.25 -8.69 -6.03
CA LYS A 810 -38.31 -9.41 -5.15
C LYS A 810 -37.81 -8.50 -4.02
N PRO A 811 -37.59 -9.00 -2.78
CA PRO A 811 -37.06 -8.20 -1.68
C PRO A 811 -35.64 -7.71 -1.98
N VAL A 812 -35.48 -6.39 -2.13
CA VAL A 812 -34.21 -5.76 -2.51
C VAL A 812 -34.08 -4.36 -1.90
N TRP A 813 -32.87 -4.02 -1.46
CA TRP A 813 -32.53 -2.68 -0.97
C TRP A 813 -31.27 -2.16 -1.66
N LEU A 814 -31.23 -0.86 -1.97
CA LEU A 814 -30.05 -0.20 -2.54
C LEU A 814 -29.57 0.91 -1.59
N LEU A 815 -28.35 0.74 -1.09
CA LEU A 815 -27.63 1.67 -0.25
C LEU A 815 -26.67 2.47 -1.14
N ASN A 816 -26.88 3.79 -1.19
CA ASN A 816 -26.04 4.71 -1.92
C ASN A 816 -25.49 5.83 -1.02
N TYR A 817 -24.19 5.78 -0.80
CA TYR A 817 -23.45 6.85 -0.15
C TYR A 817 -22.98 7.86 -1.20
N ASN A 818 -23.49 9.08 -1.13
CA ASN A 818 -23.20 10.08 -2.16
C ASN A 818 -21.75 10.58 -2.08
N ASN A 819 -21.16 10.80 -3.25
CA ASN A 819 -19.78 11.25 -3.47
C ASN A 819 -18.72 10.29 -2.88
N GLU A 820 -19.09 9.02 -2.66
CA GLU A 820 -18.16 8.00 -2.21
C GLU A 820 -17.63 7.17 -3.37
N ALA A 821 -16.39 6.71 -3.23
CA ALA A 821 -15.71 5.92 -4.24
C ALA A 821 -16.14 4.43 -4.20
N HIS A 822 -15.42 3.57 -4.92
CA HIS A 822 -15.66 2.13 -4.97
C HIS A 822 -15.67 1.47 -3.58
N ASN A 823 -14.79 1.92 -2.71
CA ASN A 823 -14.80 1.64 -1.28
C ASN A 823 -15.10 2.93 -0.52
N LEU A 824 -15.89 2.86 0.55
CA LEU A 824 -16.19 4.05 1.35
C LEU A 824 -14.89 4.65 1.91
N ILE A 825 -14.71 5.95 1.71
CA ILE A 825 -13.57 6.73 2.20
C ILE A 825 -13.93 7.38 3.52
N LEU A 826 -15.14 7.92 3.65
CA LEU A 826 -15.55 8.64 4.84
C LEU A 826 -15.91 7.68 5.98
N ARG A 827 -15.25 7.86 7.12
CA ARG A 827 -15.38 6.97 8.27
C ARG A 827 -16.81 6.86 8.81
N GLN A 828 -17.59 7.95 8.79
CA GLN A 828 -18.99 7.92 9.22
C GLN A 828 -19.85 7.03 8.33
N ASN A 829 -19.58 6.98 7.02
CA ASN A 829 -20.28 6.11 6.08
C ASN A 829 -19.88 4.65 6.33
N ARG A 830 -18.60 4.38 6.62
CA ARG A 830 -18.14 3.06 7.07
C ARG A 830 -18.82 2.58 8.35
N LYS A 831 -19.06 3.47 9.31
CA LYS A 831 -19.79 3.13 10.54
C LYS A 831 -21.27 2.82 10.25
N ASP A 832 -21.91 3.60 9.39
CA ASP A 832 -23.31 3.40 9.02
C ASP A 832 -23.52 2.08 8.25
N ILE A 833 -22.68 1.77 7.25
CA ILE A 833 -22.82 0.53 6.48
C ILE A 833 -22.67 -0.72 7.36
N GLN A 834 -21.72 -0.69 8.29
CA GLN A 834 -21.48 -1.82 9.19
C GLN A 834 -22.65 -2.06 10.16
N ARG A 835 -23.36 -0.99 10.54
CA ARG A 835 -24.61 -1.12 11.30
C ARG A 835 -25.73 -1.72 10.45
N ARG A 836 -25.90 -1.26 9.21
CA ARG A 836 -26.93 -1.79 8.31
C ARG A 836 -26.67 -3.24 7.94
N GLU A 837 -25.41 -3.61 7.69
CA GLU A 837 -24.99 -4.99 7.42
C GLU A 837 -25.26 -5.89 8.64
N GLN A 838 -24.93 -5.42 9.86
CA GLN A 838 -25.31 -6.13 11.08
C GLN A 838 -26.82 -6.34 11.16
N GLN A 839 -27.62 -5.27 11.05
CA GLN A 839 -29.08 -5.36 11.19
C GLN A 839 -29.71 -6.28 10.15
N PHE A 840 -29.22 -6.22 8.91
CA PHE A 840 -29.69 -7.05 7.81
C PHE A 840 -29.47 -8.55 8.10
N PHE A 841 -28.26 -8.94 8.48
CA PHE A 841 -27.98 -10.34 8.81
C PHE A 841 -28.64 -10.78 10.12
N ASP A 842 -28.64 -9.94 11.17
CA ASP A 842 -29.32 -10.26 12.43
C ASP A 842 -30.83 -10.47 12.21
N HIS A 843 -31.48 -9.72 11.30
CA HIS A 843 -32.89 -9.93 10.96
C HIS A 843 -33.14 -11.30 10.32
N PHE A 844 -32.39 -11.64 9.27
CA PHE A 844 -32.66 -12.85 8.49
C PHE A 844 -32.07 -14.15 9.07
N LEU A 845 -30.99 -14.05 9.85
CA LEU A 845 -30.24 -15.21 10.33
C LEU A 845 -30.40 -15.45 11.84
N LYS A 846 -30.98 -14.50 12.58
CA LYS A 846 -31.24 -14.60 14.03
C LYS A 846 -32.64 -14.14 14.41
N ASP A 847 -33.52 -13.94 13.44
CA ASP A 847 -34.90 -13.51 13.65
C ASP A 847 -35.03 -12.18 14.44
N ALA A 848 -34.03 -11.30 14.36
CA ALA A 848 -34.14 -9.96 14.95
C ALA A 848 -35.24 -9.15 14.22
N PRO A 849 -35.86 -8.16 14.88
CA PRO A 849 -36.82 -7.28 14.20
C PRO A 849 -36.19 -6.57 12.99
N ALA A 850 -36.98 -6.40 11.92
CA ALA A 850 -36.53 -5.63 10.76
C ALA A 850 -36.29 -4.16 11.15
N PRO A 851 -35.16 -3.56 10.77
CA PRO A 851 -34.91 -2.15 11.00
C PRO A 851 -35.81 -1.26 10.12
N GLU A 852 -36.10 -0.04 10.57
CA GLU A 852 -37.01 0.89 9.86
C GLU A 852 -36.57 1.16 8.41
N TRP A 853 -35.27 1.25 8.16
CA TRP A 853 -34.74 1.45 6.80
C TRP A 853 -35.05 0.30 5.83
N MET A 854 -35.26 -0.93 6.34
CA MET A 854 -35.67 -2.06 5.50
C MET A 854 -37.17 -2.03 5.20
N GLU A 855 -37.98 -1.67 6.17
CA GLU A 855 -39.45 -1.65 6.05
C GLU A 855 -39.94 -0.48 5.19
N THR A 856 -39.39 0.72 5.42
CA THR A 856 -39.95 1.97 4.85
C THR A 856 -38.93 2.79 4.04
N GLY A 857 -37.65 2.43 4.10
CA GLY A 857 -36.57 3.25 3.53
C GLY A 857 -36.32 4.52 4.33
N VAL A 858 -35.52 5.44 3.78
CA VAL A 858 -35.30 6.78 4.34
C VAL A 858 -35.57 7.82 3.25
N PRO A 859 -36.62 8.67 3.37
CA PRO A 859 -36.91 9.69 2.37
C PRO A 859 -35.75 10.67 2.17
N ALA A 860 -35.59 11.18 0.95
CA ALA A 860 -34.54 12.15 0.63
C ALA A 860 -34.61 13.43 1.49
N THR A 861 -35.81 13.83 1.94
CA THR A 861 -36.04 14.98 2.83
C THR A 861 -35.53 14.77 4.26
N GLU A 862 -35.39 13.50 4.67
CA GLU A 862 -34.91 13.07 5.99
C GLU A 862 -33.43 12.64 5.98
N LYS A 863 -32.80 12.62 4.81
CA LYS A 863 -31.40 12.20 4.66
C LYS A 863 -30.47 13.05 5.53
N GLY A 864 -29.73 12.39 6.43
CA GLY A 864 -28.83 13.03 7.39
C GLY A 864 -29.52 13.58 8.65
N LYS A 865 -30.84 13.36 8.81
CA LYS A 865 -31.64 13.72 9.99
C LYS A 865 -32.25 12.49 10.66
N ASN A 866 -32.82 11.59 9.87
CA ASN A 866 -33.27 10.26 10.28
C ASN A 866 -32.41 9.22 9.53
N TRP A 867 -31.83 8.27 10.26
CA TRP A 867 -31.01 7.21 9.68
C TRP A 867 -31.78 5.89 9.49
N GLY A 868 -33.01 5.79 10.02
CA GLY A 868 -33.89 4.63 9.90
C GLY A 868 -33.46 3.44 10.75
N TRP A 869 -32.87 3.68 11.92
CA TRP A 869 -32.48 2.65 12.90
C TRP A 869 -32.65 3.11 14.34
#